data_AF-A0A1J4KBF0-F1
#
_entry.id   AF-A0A1J4KBF0-F1
#
_cell.length_a   1.000
_cell.length_b   1.000
_cell.length_c   1.000
_cell.angle_alpha   90.00
_cell.angle_beta   90.00
_cell.angle_gamma   90.00
#
_symmetry.space_group_name_H-M   'P 1'
#
loop_
_entity.id
_entity.type
_entity.pdbx_description
1 polymer ?
#
loop_
_entity_poly.entity_id
_entity_poly.type
_entity_poly.pdbx_seq_one_letter_code
_entity_poly.pdbx_strand_id
1 'polypeptide(L)'
;MDQYLSPILYETNRRLSGSGFISLFSTFFIIVQIIISCYYLLLPDSEISSFLDVFIQFFYLGYSPKSFSNYLRLIVICSNTFTFITTMIFVIHYQMHRKIQTWWLYILRFWHGSLFNITIIPNFVLFFSSFSYYGKTNESLTILWIVLHFVGILIVFSNIEYTSIILKMNPFLSPSFFNVWRPKVIFVVLFSLSIPSMLMPLTDIFHNWAKFWPHIAYLFVCFPIVNSLNQKPFFSLFLNSFAVSLPVFITTCTIIAILKEYLNIPSLLYVFIPLSIFIISHIIYFFIIKKKQNYIIQFLSNDDSFLEKRKDQYFSDENISYNDSFFFLQTGIQNGCYLVLTFCYNDYLLLKYRSNSDLMILLAWISAIFPSTTGELNKYLAYSKKLCNLSFSNRAFLHQLQRIYFLRESDSSDESIEDLEMISLLTNETISYSTTFWSIAANNTDELNSSIFTGIAYATKTAQVKWSEILEKYPNNYIFAQEYSRYLIDAECKFNEGTNWLIKSNIMEKTQKSFVDNMFKSFLHTFPFYLKDGIVNTSGKLLPGTANIILEKLDIFEISDSLSDFYATSSDSSIESLTKGEANKILPKGEIRLTMEKALNTVGIPISTKLRFAAIFRLVFTFGYAIGITIWIIFSYGSNKILFKDILLLSNVIDDFERMSINLASLFFSSYSQKYEKENQDYLIYNDSNKALIDLSNFMDQLYSNNDKEDLILFNRIFSSSLVDTVECSILDTLKPVYKEMGSTPDFQLRGFIYETLILMVNSDVEKQHWLFDTNFCNSYHGNYGNQKTILNLFTYLSPSWKGIFNGGFKAMTSDIIKNRTSSLLSSSPVSLFGVYTTNNTKKIASQSDKSDSFSGLSLLELTLSEIFAKRTTNQEDTFDFQIMQEIDQSFAFNFFRSFSPIAIGCISLPALILMASAIIHVKESFCNYLIRVSNEEMKKASKFLIAKESKGPVPTARMNTHSYRNLSWIWNMIMAIIVIVLFIVQSFYGLVNYNDHLIITQHTIFSILQRSLIYELARDTLYSVFFYQLENEGFHTSEGHINNSPISSYDVNFKQVEYDLKIYETLELLMEEGYDDHLIPRINNYNDKIDEFKENEKCTLASKFYQCLSFNRLLSYFKNQIKEIHHSPQLFSIESDEILYLIDIVN
;
A
#
# COMPACT_ATOMS: atom_id res chain seq x y z
N MET A 1 -13.65 -29.46 -8.20
CA MET A 1 -12.23 -29.05 -8.24
C MET A 1 -11.33 -30.10 -8.88
N ASP A 2 -11.30 -31.36 -8.41
CA ASP A 2 -10.38 -32.40 -8.93
C ASP A 2 -10.42 -32.57 -10.47
N GLN A 3 -11.62 -32.62 -11.05
CA GLN A 3 -11.81 -32.83 -12.50
C GLN A 3 -11.33 -31.67 -13.38
N TYR A 4 -11.26 -30.45 -12.85
CA TYR A 4 -11.00 -29.24 -13.64
C TYR A 4 -9.65 -28.61 -13.32
N LEU A 5 -9.30 -28.51 -12.03
CA LEU A 5 -8.09 -27.82 -11.60
C LEU A 5 -6.84 -28.70 -11.73
N SER A 6 -6.92 -29.98 -11.35
CA SER A 6 -5.76 -30.90 -11.39
C SER A 6 -5.15 -31.05 -12.79
N PRO A 7 -5.92 -31.14 -13.89
CA PRO A 7 -5.36 -31.12 -15.24
C PRO A 7 -4.62 -29.82 -15.59
N ILE A 8 -5.15 -28.67 -15.16
CA ILE A 8 -4.53 -27.36 -15.42
C ILE A 8 -3.20 -27.22 -14.68
N LEU A 9 -3.17 -27.64 -13.42
CA LEU A 9 -1.97 -27.59 -12.60
C LEU A 9 -0.92 -28.60 -13.09
N TYR A 10 -1.33 -29.79 -13.52
CA TYR A 10 -0.45 -30.74 -14.21
C TYR A 10 0.18 -30.11 -15.45
N GLU A 11 -0.64 -29.48 -16.29
CA GLU A 11 -0.16 -28.90 -17.54
C GLU A 11 0.79 -27.73 -17.30
N THR A 12 0.53 -26.95 -16.25
CA THR A 12 1.43 -25.89 -15.79
C THR A 12 2.78 -26.46 -15.37
N ASN A 13 2.78 -27.51 -14.53
CA ASN A 13 3.98 -28.19 -14.05
C ASN A 13 4.77 -28.87 -15.20
N ARG A 14 4.06 -29.41 -16.19
CA ARG A 14 4.65 -30.08 -17.36
C ARG A 14 5.34 -29.12 -18.31
N ARG A 15 4.69 -27.99 -18.64
CA ARG A 15 5.21 -27.05 -19.65
C ARG A 15 6.17 -26.02 -19.09
N LEU A 16 5.99 -25.59 -17.84
CA LEU A 16 6.75 -24.50 -17.26
C LEU A 16 7.56 -24.97 -16.06
N SER A 17 8.88 -24.81 -16.17
CA SER A 17 9.75 -24.89 -15.00
C SER A 17 9.48 -23.70 -14.07
N GLY A 18 9.70 -23.89 -12.77
CA GLY A 18 9.66 -22.76 -11.83
C GLY A 18 10.77 -21.78 -12.16
N SER A 19 10.45 -20.49 -12.26
CA SER A 19 11.50 -19.47 -12.31
C SER A 19 12.24 -19.45 -10.97
N GLY A 20 13.50 -19.87 -10.98
CA GLY A 20 14.35 -19.88 -9.78
C GLY A 20 14.46 -18.49 -9.16
N PHE A 21 14.53 -17.44 -9.99
CA PHE A 21 14.61 -16.05 -9.53
C PHE A 21 13.33 -15.61 -8.79
N ILE A 22 12.15 -15.87 -9.34
CA ILE A 22 10.88 -15.47 -8.70
C ILE A 22 10.68 -16.25 -7.39
N SER A 23 11.05 -17.54 -7.37
CA SER A 23 11.02 -18.33 -6.14
C SER A 23 11.97 -17.78 -5.09
N LEU A 24 13.20 -17.41 -5.48
CA LEU A 24 14.20 -16.80 -4.59
C LEU A 24 13.68 -15.47 -4.03
N PHE A 25 13.12 -14.61 -4.88
CA PHE A 25 12.53 -13.33 -4.48
C PHE A 25 11.40 -13.51 -3.47
N SER A 26 10.46 -14.44 -3.74
CA SER A 26 9.36 -14.76 -2.83
C SER A 26 9.86 -15.31 -1.49
N THR A 27 10.81 -16.26 -1.51
CA THR A 27 11.38 -16.81 -0.28
C THR A 27 12.16 -15.76 0.51
N PHE A 28 12.92 -14.89 -0.15
CA PHE A 28 13.61 -13.77 0.49
C PHE A 28 12.61 -12.86 1.22
N PHE A 29 11.53 -12.47 0.54
CA PHE A 29 10.51 -11.60 1.11
C PHE A 29 9.84 -12.22 2.34
N ILE A 30 9.51 -13.52 2.28
CA ILE A 30 8.95 -14.27 3.41
C ILE A 30 9.94 -14.37 4.58
N ILE A 31 11.24 -14.60 4.30
CA ILE A 31 12.27 -14.64 5.35
C ILE A 31 12.37 -13.27 6.04
N VAL A 32 12.35 -12.17 5.28
CA VAL A 32 12.39 -10.82 5.85
C VAL A 32 11.15 -10.54 6.70
N GLN A 33 9.95 -10.94 6.25
CA GLN A 33 8.72 -10.85 7.04
C GLN A 33 8.88 -11.63 8.37
N ILE A 34 9.34 -12.88 8.33
CA ILE A 34 9.56 -13.67 9.54
C ILE A 34 10.55 -12.94 10.48
N ILE A 35 11.68 -12.45 9.97
CA ILE A 35 12.69 -11.75 10.77
C ILE A 35 12.10 -10.50 11.44
N ILE A 36 11.41 -9.63 10.69
CA ILE A 36 10.76 -8.43 11.23
C ILE A 36 9.77 -8.81 12.33
N SER A 37 8.97 -9.86 12.10
CA SER A 37 8.01 -10.34 13.08
C SER A 37 8.69 -10.83 14.36
N CYS A 38 9.82 -11.53 14.25
CA CYS A 38 10.48 -12.11 15.41
C CYS A 38 11.21 -11.08 16.26
N TYR A 39 11.55 -9.91 15.71
CA TYR A 39 12.01 -8.75 16.49
C TYR A 39 10.88 -7.93 17.10
N TYR A 40 9.63 -8.41 17.03
CA TYR A 40 8.44 -7.76 17.61
C TYR A 40 8.25 -6.30 17.17
N LEU A 41 8.76 -5.96 15.97
CA LEU A 41 8.66 -4.64 15.38
C LEU A 41 7.23 -4.31 14.90
N LEU A 42 6.29 -5.24 15.09
CA LEU A 42 4.86 -5.02 14.83
C LEU A 42 4.09 -4.63 16.10
N LEU A 43 4.74 -4.54 17.26
CA LEU A 43 4.10 -4.06 18.49
C LEU A 43 3.85 -2.55 18.41
N PRO A 44 2.66 -2.06 18.84
CA PRO A 44 2.30 -0.64 18.83
C PRO A 44 3.33 0.29 19.49
N ASP A 45 3.84 -0.13 20.64
CA ASP A 45 4.71 0.70 21.49
C ASP A 45 6.21 0.59 21.13
N SER A 46 6.53 -0.09 20.03
CA SER A 46 7.93 -0.25 19.66
C SER A 46 8.52 1.06 19.14
N GLU A 47 9.67 1.47 19.71
CA GLU A 47 10.45 2.61 19.25
C GLU A 47 11.09 2.33 17.89
N ILE A 48 10.28 2.50 16.84
CA ILE A 48 10.68 2.28 15.46
C ILE A 48 11.18 3.59 14.85
N SER A 49 12.39 3.59 14.30
CA SER A 49 12.89 4.67 13.43
C SER A 49 12.02 4.82 12.19
N SER A 50 11.85 6.05 11.68
CA SER A 50 11.01 6.34 10.49
C SER A 50 11.38 5.49 9.27
N PHE A 51 12.68 5.25 9.03
CA PHE A 51 13.13 4.37 7.96
C PHE A 51 12.63 2.93 8.12
N LEU A 52 12.74 2.39 9.34
CA LEU A 52 12.30 1.02 9.63
C LEU A 52 10.77 0.92 9.55
N ASP A 53 10.04 2.00 9.86
CA ASP A 53 8.59 2.05 9.68
C ASP A 53 8.19 1.88 8.20
N VAL A 54 8.82 2.65 7.30
CA VAL A 54 8.64 2.52 5.84
C VAL A 54 9.02 1.12 5.37
N PHE A 55 10.09 0.55 5.95
CA PHE A 55 10.53 -0.80 5.64
C PHE A 55 9.50 -1.87 6.06
N ILE A 56 8.94 -1.77 7.27
CA ILE A 56 7.86 -2.66 7.73
C ILE A 56 6.65 -2.51 6.80
N GLN A 57 6.22 -1.28 6.50
CA GLN A 57 5.11 -1.03 5.59
C GLN A 57 5.33 -1.69 4.23
N PHE A 58 6.54 -1.64 3.67
CA PHE A 58 6.83 -2.31 2.40
C PHE A 58 6.68 -3.85 2.50
N PHE A 59 7.32 -4.47 3.50
CA PHE A 59 7.31 -5.94 3.64
C PHE A 59 5.98 -6.51 4.15
N TYR A 60 5.20 -5.73 4.88
CA TYR A 60 3.87 -6.11 5.34
C TYR A 60 2.74 -5.54 4.49
N LEU A 61 3.05 -5.08 3.28
CA LEU A 61 2.08 -4.57 2.31
C LEU A 61 1.15 -3.51 2.94
N GLY A 62 1.75 -2.66 3.76
CA GLY A 62 1.20 -1.42 4.31
C GLY A 62 0.75 -1.42 5.74
N TYR A 63 0.95 -2.52 6.46
CA TYR A 63 0.83 -2.48 7.90
C TYR A 63 2.07 -1.85 8.53
N SER A 64 1.87 -0.86 9.39
CA SER A 64 2.82 -0.40 10.40
C SER A 64 2.06 -0.20 11.72
N PRO A 65 2.73 -0.36 12.88
CA PRO A 65 2.11 -0.05 14.16
C PRO A 65 1.79 1.45 14.34
N LYS A 66 2.64 2.34 13.78
CA LYS A 66 2.52 3.80 13.92
C LYS A 66 1.61 4.43 12.88
N SER A 67 1.61 3.89 11.66
CA SER A 67 0.86 4.48 10.56
C SER A 67 0.02 3.42 9.88
N PHE A 68 -1.27 3.74 9.76
CA PHE A 68 -2.24 2.85 9.19
C PHE A 68 -2.72 3.37 7.83
N SER A 69 -2.11 2.91 6.73
CA SER A 69 -2.47 3.35 5.38
C SER A 69 -3.62 2.53 4.78
N ASN A 70 -4.79 3.17 4.63
CA ASN A 70 -5.98 2.55 3.99
C ASN A 70 -5.73 2.15 2.51
N TYR A 71 -4.85 2.86 1.80
CA TYR A 71 -4.51 2.55 0.40
C TYR A 71 -3.84 1.17 0.27
N LEU A 72 -2.94 0.84 1.19
CA LEU A 72 -2.19 -0.41 1.11
C LEU A 72 -3.03 -1.63 1.58
N ARG A 73 -3.96 -1.45 2.54
CA ARG A 73 -5.02 -2.45 2.85
C ARG A 73 -5.77 -2.86 1.59
N LEU A 74 -6.15 -1.87 0.78
CA LEU A 74 -6.88 -2.09 -0.46
C LEU A 74 -6.04 -2.89 -1.46
N ILE A 75 -4.71 -2.72 -1.52
CA ILE A 75 -3.83 -3.54 -2.37
C ILE A 75 -3.88 -5.01 -1.98
N VAL A 76 -3.82 -5.34 -0.69
CA VAL A 76 -3.89 -6.74 -0.23
C VAL A 76 -5.25 -7.35 -0.57
N ILE A 77 -6.33 -6.61 -0.37
CA ILE A 77 -7.69 -7.06 -0.73
C ILE A 77 -7.80 -7.24 -2.25
N CYS A 78 -7.36 -6.28 -3.05
CA CYS A 78 -7.33 -6.39 -4.51
C CYS A 78 -6.49 -7.58 -4.99
N SER A 79 -5.36 -7.86 -4.33
CA SER A 79 -4.50 -9.02 -4.61
C SER A 79 -5.22 -10.34 -4.33
N ASN A 80 -5.93 -10.45 -3.20
CA ASN A 80 -6.75 -11.62 -2.86
C ASN A 80 -7.91 -11.79 -3.84
N THR A 81 -8.65 -10.72 -4.14
CA THR A 81 -9.76 -10.73 -5.09
C THR A 81 -9.28 -11.10 -6.50
N PHE A 82 -8.15 -10.54 -6.94
CA PHE A 82 -7.52 -10.90 -8.21
C PHE A 82 -7.21 -12.40 -8.25
N THR A 83 -6.60 -12.95 -7.20
CA THR A 83 -6.28 -14.39 -7.10
C THR A 83 -7.52 -15.27 -7.14
N PHE A 84 -8.59 -14.86 -6.48
CA PHE A 84 -9.87 -15.59 -6.52
C PHE A 84 -10.49 -15.55 -7.93
N ILE A 85 -10.56 -14.36 -8.55
CA ILE A 85 -11.12 -14.17 -9.88
C ILE A 85 -10.31 -14.94 -10.93
N THR A 86 -8.98 -14.87 -10.91
CA THR A 86 -8.14 -15.60 -11.88
C THR A 86 -8.32 -17.11 -11.74
N THR A 87 -8.39 -17.64 -10.51
CA THR A 87 -8.66 -19.07 -10.27
C THR A 87 -10.02 -19.47 -10.86
N MET A 88 -11.07 -18.67 -10.64
CA MET A 88 -12.39 -18.95 -11.19
C MET A 88 -12.42 -18.86 -12.72
N ILE A 89 -11.76 -17.85 -13.32
CA ILE A 89 -11.63 -17.72 -14.77
C ILE A 89 -10.92 -18.95 -15.36
N PHE A 90 -9.85 -19.44 -14.73
CA PHE A 90 -9.14 -20.63 -15.18
C PHE A 90 -10.04 -21.87 -15.15
N VAL A 91 -10.80 -22.07 -14.07
CA VAL A 91 -11.73 -23.20 -13.95
C VAL A 91 -12.86 -23.11 -14.99
N ILE A 92 -13.52 -21.95 -15.11
CA ILE A 92 -14.65 -21.73 -16.03
C ILE A 92 -14.19 -21.92 -17.48
N HIS A 93 -13.08 -21.30 -17.87
CA HIS A 93 -12.61 -21.41 -19.24
C HIS A 93 -12.11 -22.82 -19.57
N TYR A 94 -11.45 -23.50 -18.63
CA TYR A 94 -11.10 -24.90 -18.84
C TYR A 94 -12.35 -25.78 -18.97
N GLN A 95 -13.40 -25.51 -18.19
CA GLN A 95 -14.68 -26.19 -18.33
C GLN A 95 -15.32 -25.95 -19.71
N MET A 96 -15.25 -24.71 -20.23
CA MET A 96 -15.85 -24.34 -21.52
C MET A 96 -15.05 -24.80 -22.74
N HIS A 97 -13.72 -24.73 -22.69
CA HIS A 97 -12.86 -24.90 -23.85
C HIS A 97 -12.02 -26.16 -23.82
N ARG A 98 -11.78 -26.76 -22.64
CA ARG A 98 -10.87 -27.90 -22.40
C ARG A 98 -9.44 -27.72 -22.93
N LYS A 99 -9.13 -26.53 -23.45
CA LYS A 99 -7.81 -26.12 -23.94
C LYS A 99 -7.27 -25.07 -23.01
N ILE A 100 -6.02 -25.24 -22.60
CA ILE A 100 -5.34 -24.29 -21.72
C ILE A 100 -4.44 -23.40 -22.56
N GLN A 101 -4.64 -22.09 -22.47
CA GLN A 101 -3.80 -21.13 -23.17
C GLN A 101 -2.42 -21.07 -22.49
N THR A 102 -1.36 -21.00 -23.29
CA THR A 102 0.03 -21.04 -22.78
C THR A 102 0.34 -19.89 -21.84
N TRP A 103 -0.14 -18.67 -22.14
CA TRP A 103 0.09 -17.49 -21.28
C TRP A 103 -0.57 -17.61 -19.89
N TRP A 104 -1.66 -18.39 -19.75
CA TRP A 104 -2.32 -18.64 -18.46
C TRP A 104 -1.46 -19.48 -17.53
N LEU A 105 -0.73 -20.44 -18.10
CA LEU A 105 0.19 -21.28 -17.34
C LEU A 105 1.26 -20.41 -16.65
N TYR A 106 1.72 -19.34 -17.29
CA TYR A 106 2.68 -18.41 -16.69
C TYR A 106 2.09 -17.66 -15.49
N ILE A 107 0.84 -17.20 -15.58
CA ILE A 107 0.15 -16.54 -14.46
C ILE A 107 -0.01 -17.54 -13.30
N LEU A 108 -0.49 -18.76 -13.56
CA LEU A 108 -0.58 -19.82 -12.55
C LEU A 108 0.77 -20.09 -11.89
N ARG A 109 1.84 -20.25 -12.68
CA ARG A 109 3.17 -20.57 -12.15
C ARG A 109 3.76 -19.44 -11.32
N PHE A 110 3.71 -18.21 -11.81
CA PHE A 110 4.39 -17.07 -11.19
C PHE A 110 3.56 -16.44 -10.07
N TRP A 111 2.28 -16.15 -10.33
CA TRP A 111 1.40 -15.55 -9.34
C TRP A 111 1.01 -16.57 -8.26
N HIS A 112 0.25 -17.61 -8.63
CA HIS A 112 -0.27 -18.58 -7.65
C HIS A 112 0.82 -19.47 -7.03
N GLY A 113 1.85 -19.83 -7.80
CA GLY A 113 2.93 -20.70 -7.32
C GLY A 113 3.96 -20.00 -6.42
N SER A 114 4.27 -18.72 -6.69
CA SER A 114 5.41 -18.02 -6.08
C SER A 114 5.05 -16.70 -5.42
N LEU A 115 4.59 -15.69 -6.17
CA LEU A 115 4.41 -14.32 -5.68
C LEU A 115 3.29 -14.22 -4.63
N PHE A 116 2.18 -14.93 -4.81
CA PHE A 116 1.07 -14.85 -3.88
C PHE A 116 1.42 -15.37 -2.47
N ASN A 117 2.46 -16.21 -2.33
CA ASN A 117 2.91 -16.66 -1.00
C ASN A 117 3.42 -15.49 -0.12
N ILE A 118 3.77 -14.36 -0.72
CA ILE A 118 4.20 -13.14 -0.01
C ILE A 118 3.06 -12.52 0.82
N THR A 119 1.81 -12.73 0.42
CA THR A 119 0.66 -12.12 1.08
C THR A 119 0.17 -12.92 2.30
N ILE A 120 0.76 -14.08 2.59
CA ILE A 120 0.29 -14.99 3.67
C ILE A 120 0.35 -14.27 5.02
N ILE A 121 1.55 -13.90 5.48
CA ILE A 121 1.73 -13.27 6.80
C ILE A 121 1.01 -11.90 6.86
N PRO A 122 1.13 -11.01 5.85
CA PRO A 122 0.42 -9.73 5.84
C PRO A 122 -1.10 -9.84 5.99
N ASN A 123 -1.74 -10.85 5.38
CA ASN A 123 -3.18 -11.03 5.49
C ASN A 123 -3.64 -11.31 6.92
N PHE A 124 -2.89 -12.13 7.68
CA PHE A 124 -3.20 -12.38 9.08
C PHE A 124 -3.01 -11.15 9.95
N VAL A 125 -1.89 -10.43 9.76
CA VAL A 125 -1.60 -9.20 10.51
C VAL A 125 -2.64 -8.11 10.22
N LEU A 126 -3.01 -7.91 8.94
CA LEU A 126 -4.00 -6.90 8.55
C LEU A 126 -5.39 -7.20 9.10
N PHE A 127 -5.81 -8.46 9.15
CA PHE A 127 -7.08 -8.87 9.74
C PHE A 127 -7.18 -8.45 11.22
N PHE A 128 -6.17 -8.77 12.03
CA PHE A 128 -6.17 -8.44 13.46
C PHE A 128 -5.85 -6.97 13.74
N SER A 129 -5.07 -6.31 12.87
CA SER A 129 -4.92 -4.86 12.92
C SER A 129 -6.25 -4.13 12.68
N SER A 130 -7.13 -4.70 11.85
CA SER A 130 -8.45 -4.14 11.60
C SER A 130 -9.36 -4.29 12.81
N PHE A 131 -9.24 -5.38 13.58
CA PHE A 131 -9.88 -5.52 14.89
C PHE A 131 -9.37 -4.52 15.91
N SER A 132 -8.04 -4.34 15.98
CA SER A 132 -7.42 -3.34 16.85
C SER A 132 -7.90 -1.92 16.53
N TYR A 133 -7.93 -1.58 15.25
CA TYR A 133 -8.42 -0.29 14.78
C TYR A 133 -9.93 -0.11 15.04
N TYR A 134 -10.75 -1.16 14.91
CA TYR A 134 -12.16 -1.12 15.30
C TYR A 134 -12.33 -0.82 16.79
N GLY A 135 -11.55 -1.48 17.66
CA GLY A 135 -11.57 -1.24 19.11
C GLY A 135 -11.24 0.20 19.51
N LYS A 136 -10.48 0.93 18.68
CA LYS A 136 -10.13 2.34 18.90
C LYS A 136 -11.16 3.33 18.36
N THR A 137 -11.69 3.10 17.16
CA THR A 137 -12.48 4.11 16.43
C THR A 137 -13.99 3.82 16.38
N ASN A 138 -14.40 2.56 16.58
CA ASN A 138 -15.79 2.10 16.41
C ASN A 138 -16.46 2.47 15.07
N GLU A 139 -15.68 2.76 14.02
CA GLU A 139 -16.21 3.12 12.71
C GLU A 139 -16.78 1.91 11.95
N SER A 140 -17.95 2.04 11.34
CA SER A 140 -18.60 0.96 10.57
C SER A 140 -17.75 0.45 9.39
N LEU A 141 -16.93 1.32 8.79
CA LEU A 141 -16.01 0.98 7.71
C LEU A 141 -14.98 -0.08 8.14
N THR A 142 -14.62 -0.11 9.43
CA THR A 142 -13.61 -1.03 9.98
C THR A 142 -14.16 -2.45 10.12
N ILE A 143 -15.46 -2.58 10.41
CA ILE A 143 -16.17 -3.86 10.35
C ILE A 143 -16.11 -4.43 8.93
N LEU A 144 -16.32 -3.59 7.91
CA LEU A 144 -16.17 -4.02 6.51
C LEU A 144 -14.75 -4.49 6.21
N TRP A 145 -13.72 -3.78 6.68
CA TRP A 145 -12.31 -4.21 6.52
C TRP A 145 -12.05 -5.56 7.20
N ILE A 146 -12.56 -5.78 8.41
CA ILE A 146 -12.46 -7.06 9.13
C ILE A 146 -13.06 -8.19 8.29
N VAL A 147 -14.29 -8.01 7.77
CA VAL A 147 -14.97 -9.02 6.95
C VAL A 147 -14.19 -9.30 5.66
N LEU A 148 -13.71 -8.25 4.96
CA LEU A 148 -12.94 -8.40 3.73
C LEU A 148 -11.60 -9.13 3.97
N HIS A 149 -10.89 -8.82 5.05
CA HIS A 149 -9.65 -9.51 5.40
C HIS A 149 -9.90 -10.95 5.86
N PHE A 150 -11.01 -11.24 6.55
CA PHE A 150 -11.40 -12.61 6.87
C PHE A 150 -11.64 -13.45 5.61
N VAL A 151 -12.41 -12.91 4.66
CA VAL A 151 -12.61 -13.53 3.34
C VAL A 151 -11.27 -13.68 2.61
N GLY A 152 -10.38 -12.68 2.72
CA GLY A 152 -9.02 -12.73 2.20
C GLY A 152 -8.21 -13.91 2.74
N ILE A 153 -8.25 -14.15 4.06
CA ILE A 153 -7.60 -15.30 4.69
C ILE A 153 -8.16 -16.62 4.16
N LEU A 154 -9.48 -16.75 4.00
CA LEU A 154 -10.10 -17.94 3.40
C LEU A 154 -9.65 -18.17 1.95
N ILE A 155 -9.53 -17.10 1.16
CA ILE A 155 -8.99 -17.15 -0.21
C ILE A 155 -7.53 -17.60 -0.18
N VAL A 156 -6.71 -17.09 0.74
CA VAL A 156 -5.30 -17.48 0.88
C VAL A 156 -5.18 -18.96 1.22
N PHE A 157 -5.93 -19.46 2.20
CA PHE A 157 -5.96 -20.88 2.55
C PHE A 157 -6.39 -21.76 1.37
N SER A 158 -7.48 -21.39 0.70
CA SER A 158 -7.99 -22.10 -0.48
C SER A 158 -6.93 -22.12 -1.60
N ASN A 159 -6.32 -20.98 -1.91
CA ASN A 159 -5.30 -20.90 -2.94
C ASN A 159 -4.07 -21.77 -2.61
N ILE A 160 -3.63 -21.81 -1.35
CA ILE A 160 -2.47 -22.62 -0.96
C ILE A 160 -2.76 -24.11 -1.09
N GLU A 161 -3.89 -24.59 -0.53
CA GLU A 161 -4.25 -26.01 -0.57
C GLU A 161 -4.54 -26.49 -1.99
N TYR A 162 -5.31 -25.70 -2.77
CA TYR A 162 -5.77 -26.12 -4.08
C TYR A 162 -4.82 -25.77 -5.23
N THR A 163 -3.88 -24.82 -5.08
CA THR A 163 -2.97 -24.42 -6.17
C THR A 163 -1.49 -24.42 -5.78
N SER A 164 -1.08 -23.66 -4.76
CA SER A 164 0.35 -23.42 -4.50
C SER A 164 1.08 -24.70 -4.05
N ILE A 165 0.46 -25.53 -3.21
CA ILE A 165 1.03 -26.82 -2.80
C ILE A 165 1.23 -27.73 -4.02
N ILE A 166 0.25 -27.85 -4.91
CA ILE A 166 0.31 -28.73 -6.08
C ILE A 166 1.30 -28.23 -7.13
N LEU A 167 1.41 -26.91 -7.33
CA LEU A 167 2.42 -26.33 -8.21
C LEU A 167 3.83 -26.57 -7.67
N LYS A 168 4.02 -26.59 -6.35
CA LYS A 168 5.30 -26.92 -5.72
C LYS A 168 5.56 -28.43 -5.63
N MET A 169 4.53 -29.25 -5.54
CA MET A 169 4.59 -30.71 -5.73
C MET A 169 4.72 -31.03 -7.22
N ASN A 170 5.81 -30.56 -7.84
CA ASN A 170 6.06 -30.76 -9.25
C ASN A 170 6.79 -32.09 -9.47
N PRO A 171 6.23 -33.04 -10.24
CA PRO A 171 6.96 -34.26 -10.58
C PRO A 171 8.18 -33.95 -11.45
N PHE A 172 8.14 -32.85 -12.21
CA PHE A 172 9.24 -32.34 -13.02
C PHE A 172 10.18 -31.51 -12.13
N LEU A 173 11.28 -32.12 -11.71
CA LEU A 173 12.28 -31.47 -10.86
C LEU A 173 12.89 -30.26 -11.56
N SER A 174 12.79 -29.08 -10.95
CA SER A 174 13.53 -27.92 -11.44
C SER A 174 14.96 -27.93 -10.90
N PRO A 175 15.94 -27.27 -11.52
CA PRO A 175 17.27 -27.09 -10.94
C PRO A 175 17.35 -25.90 -9.94
N SER A 176 16.22 -25.36 -9.48
CA SER A 176 16.19 -24.25 -8.51
C SER A 176 16.86 -24.60 -7.18
N PHE A 177 17.55 -23.62 -6.58
CA PHE A 177 18.11 -23.74 -5.24
C PHE A 177 17.02 -24.01 -4.18
N PHE A 178 15.82 -23.44 -4.37
CA PHE A 178 14.69 -23.50 -3.44
C PHE A 178 13.71 -24.64 -3.71
N ASN A 179 14.13 -25.72 -4.37
CA ASN A 179 13.24 -26.87 -4.53
C ASN A 179 12.97 -27.57 -3.21
N VAL A 180 11.74 -28.06 -3.12
CA VAL A 180 11.16 -28.60 -1.90
C VAL A 180 10.64 -30.01 -2.18
N TRP A 181 11.07 -30.98 -1.39
CA TRP A 181 10.52 -32.33 -1.38
C TRP A 181 9.10 -32.37 -0.82
N ARG A 182 8.84 -31.59 0.24
CA ARG A 182 7.56 -31.56 0.97
C ARG A 182 7.03 -30.14 1.18
N PRO A 183 6.41 -29.52 0.16
CA PRO A 183 5.92 -28.14 0.26
C PRO A 183 4.86 -27.94 1.35
N LYS A 184 4.06 -28.96 1.65
CA LYS A 184 3.06 -28.92 2.74
C LYS A 184 3.69 -28.57 4.08
N VAL A 185 4.87 -29.13 4.40
CA VAL A 185 5.58 -28.83 5.65
C VAL A 185 5.94 -27.35 5.73
N ILE A 186 6.46 -26.77 4.65
CA ILE A 186 6.80 -25.34 4.60
C ILE A 186 5.58 -24.47 4.84
N PHE A 187 4.45 -24.76 4.17
CA PHE A 187 3.24 -23.96 4.36
C PHE A 187 2.65 -24.09 5.76
N VAL A 188 2.70 -25.28 6.37
CA VAL A 188 2.32 -25.45 7.79
C VAL A 188 3.20 -24.58 8.68
N VAL A 189 4.52 -24.57 8.47
CA VAL A 189 5.43 -23.70 9.21
C VAL A 189 5.09 -22.22 9.01
N LEU A 190 4.82 -21.77 7.79
CA LEU A 190 4.44 -20.38 7.50
C LEU A 190 3.13 -19.98 8.20
N PHE A 191 2.11 -20.84 8.16
CA PHE A 191 0.86 -20.59 8.88
C PHE A 191 1.05 -20.55 10.38
N SER A 192 1.82 -21.49 10.94
CA SER A 192 2.12 -21.50 12.37
C SER A 192 2.86 -20.23 12.80
N LEU A 193 3.82 -19.75 12.01
CA LEU A 193 4.54 -18.49 12.28
C LEU A 193 3.67 -17.23 12.11
N SER A 194 2.62 -17.30 11.30
CA SER A 194 1.67 -16.18 11.12
C SER A 194 0.81 -15.95 12.35
N ILE A 195 0.53 -17.00 13.15
CA ILE A 195 -0.36 -16.92 14.33
C ILE A 195 0.22 -15.98 15.40
N PRO A 196 1.49 -16.07 15.83
CA PRO A 196 2.05 -15.09 16.78
C PRO A 196 2.15 -13.67 16.22
N SER A 197 2.52 -13.51 14.94
CA SER A 197 2.57 -12.20 14.25
C SER A 197 1.22 -11.47 14.30
N MET A 198 0.16 -12.24 14.10
CA MET A 198 -1.23 -11.80 14.11
C MET A 198 -1.72 -11.33 15.48
N LEU A 199 -1.13 -11.82 16.58
CA LEU A 199 -1.46 -11.37 17.93
C LEU A 199 -0.83 -10.01 18.29
N MET A 200 0.22 -9.57 17.57
CA MET A 200 0.92 -8.33 17.90
C MET A 200 0.03 -7.08 17.81
N PRO A 201 -0.75 -6.87 16.73
CA PRO A 201 -1.65 -5.70 16.65
C PRO A 201 -2.75 -5.68 17.72
N LEU A 202 -3.14 -6.83 18.27
CA LEU A 202 -4.16 -6.90 19.33
C LEU A 202 -3.66 -6.40 20.67
N THR A 203 -2.34 -6.41 20.91
CA THR A 203 -1.76 -5.99 22.19
C THR A 203 -2.09 -4.54 22.53
N ASP A 204 -2.40 -3.73 21.53
CA ASP A 204 -2.84 -2.33 21.63
C ASP A 204 -4.18 -2.15 22.37
N ILE A 205 -5.05 -3.14 22.30
CA ILE A 205 -6.40 -3.10 22.91
C ILE A 205 -6.33 -3.49 24.40
N PHE A 206 -5.35 -4.32 24.75
CA PHE A 206 -5.27 -4.93 26.07
C PHE A 206 -4.26 -4.23 26.96
N HIS A 207 -4.35 -4.46 28.27
CA HIS A 207 -3.37 -3.95 29.23
C HIS A 207 -1.95 -4.50 28.96
N ASN A 208 -0.93 -3.84 29.51
CA ASN A 208 0.50 -4.14 29.30
C ASN A 208 0.89 -5.63 29.42
N TRP A 209 0.23 -6.42 30.26
CA TRP A 209 0.52 -7.86 30.37
C TRP A 209 0.20 -8.65 29.08
N ALA A 210 -0.65 -8.13 28.21
CA ALA A 210 -0.98 -8.75 26.93
C ALA A 210 0.18 -8.72 25.92
N LYS A 211 1.16 -7.83 26.12
CA LYS A 211 2.39 -7.75 25.31
C LYS A 211 3.17 -9.06 25.32
N PHE A 212 3.01 -9.88 26.36
CA PHE A 212 3.64 -11.21 26.46
C PHE A 212 2.96 -12.30 25.61
N TRP A 213 1.73 -12.11 25.11
CA TRP A 213 1.02 -13.17 24.37
C TRP A 213 1.69 -13.58 23.06
N PRO A 214 2.12 -12.65 22.18
CA PRO A 214 2.88 -13.02 20.98
C PRO A 214 4.16 -13.79 21.33
N HIS A 215 4.82 -13.43 22.44
CA HIS A 215 6.03 -14.11 22.92
C HIS A 215 5.75 -15.57 23.31
N ILE A 216 4.74 -15.78 24.16
CA ILE A 216 4.33 -17.12 24.58
C ILE A 216 3.89 -17.96 23.37
N ALA A 217 3.12 -17.38 22.45
CA ALA A 217 2.67 -18.05 21.24
C ALA A 217 3.85 -18.51 20.35
N TYR A 218 4.90 -17.69 20.18
CA TYR A 218 6.09 -18.09 19.45
C TYR A 218 6.80 -19.28 20.09
N LEU A 219 6.95 -19.31 21.41
CA LEU A 219 7.60 -20.43 22.10
C LEU A 219 6.84 -21.75 21.87
N PHE A 220 5.50 -21.72 21.95
CA PHE A 220 4.67 -22.90 21.67
C PHE A 220 4.74 -23.35 20.22
N VAL A 221 4.78 -22.41 19.27
CA VAL A 221 4.83 -22.69 17.84
C VAL A 221 6.20 -23.23 17.40
N CYS A 222 7.31 -22.81 18.03
CA CYS A 222 8.65 -23.22 17.62
C CYS A 222 8.90 -24.73 17.80
N PHE A 223 8.37 -25.35 18.85
CA PHE A 223 8.58 -26.77 19.14
C PHE A 223 8.09 -27.71 18.01
N PRO A 224 6.83 -27.66 17.54
CA PRO A 224 6.37 -28.49 16.43
C PRO A 224 7.04 -28.13 15.09
N ILE A 225 7.49 -26.88 14.91
CA ILE A 225 8.22 -26.47 13.70
C ILE A 225 9.57 -27.20 13.62
N VAL A 226 10.34 -27.24 14.70
CA VAL A 226 11.64 -27.96 14.72
C VAL A 226 11.45 -29.43 14.32
N ASN A 227 10.45 -30.10 14.90
CA ASN A 227 10.15 -31.50 14.58
C ASN A 227 9.75 -31.69 13.10
N SER A 228 9.00 -30.74 12.54
CA SER A 228 8.57 -30.77 11.14
C SER A 228 9.72 -30.51 10.16
N LEU A 229 10.62 -29.58 10.48
CA LEU A 229 11.76 -29.20 9.63
C LEU A 229 12.89 -30.24 9.66
N ASN A 230 12.98 -31.06 10.71
CA ASN A 230 13.91 -32.20 10.77
C ASN A 230 13.66 -33.26 9.68
N GLN A 231 12.53 -33.18 8.96
CA GLN A 231 12.17 -34.06 7.85
C GLN A 231 12.80 -33.66 6.49
N LYS A 232 13.78 -32.75 6.49
CA LYS A 232 14.54 -32.30 5.30
C LYS A 232 13.62 -31.81 4.15
N PRO A 233 12.85 -30.74 4.35
CA PRO A 233 11.92 -30.27 3.32
C PRO A 233 12.63 -29.82 2.03
N PHE A 234 13.88 -29.35 2.06
CA PHE A 234 14.58 -28.79 0.91
C PHE A 234 15.58 -29.77 0.27
N PHE A 235 15.95 -29.49 -0.98
CA PHE A 235 16.96 -30.27 -1.69
C PHE A 235 18.37 -29.95 -1.16
N SER A 236 18.63 -28.66 -0.96
CA SER A 236 19.91 -28.14 -0.51
C SER A 236 20.14 -28.39 0.98
N LEU A 237 21.31 -28.93 1.33
CA LEU A 237 21.76 -29.09 2.71
C LEU A 237 21.81 -27.74 3.46
N PHE A 238 22.24 -26.69 2.76
CA PHE A 238 22.29 -25.33 3.29
C PHE A 238 20.90 -24.82 3.67
N LEU A 239 19.90 -24.99 2.80
CA LEU A 239 18.55 -24.52 3.11
C LEU A 239 17.88 -25.30 4.25
N ASN A 240 18.15 -26.60 4.36
CA ASN A 240 17.63 -27.39 5.49
C ASN A 240 18.24 -26.95 6.82
N SER A 241 19.56 -26.73 6.86
CA SER A 241 20.21 -26.20 8.07
C SER A 241 19.74 -24.79 8.41
N PHE A 242 19.53 -23.93 7.42
CA PHE A 242 18.94 -22.59 7.59
C PHE A 242 17.52 -22.65 8.14
N ALA A 243 16.68 -23.55 7.61
CA ALA A 243 15.31 -23.71 8.08
C ALA A 243 15.26 -24.20 9.52
N VAL A 244 16.08 -25.19 9.90
CA VAL A 244 16.12 -25.73 11.28
C VAL A 244 16.72 -24.72 12.26
N SER A 245 17.66 -23.86 11.83
CA SER A 245 18.20 -22.81 12.69
C SER A 245 17.22 -21.65 12.91
N LEU A 246 16.21 -21.47 12.05
CA LEU A 246 15.23 -20.39 12.15
C LEU A 246 14.40 -20.46 13.46
N PRO A 247 13.79 -21.59 13.87
CA PRO A 247 13.16 -21.69 15.19
C PRO A 247 14.07 -21.33 16.37
N VAL A 248 15.37 -21.65 16.31
CA VAL A 248 16.34 -21.26 17.36
C VAL A 248 16.55 -19.75 17.38
N PHE A 249 16.59 -19.11 16.20
CA PHE A 249 16.58 -17.66 16.11
C PHE A 249 15.30 -17.04 16.70
N ILE A 250 14.13 -17.61 16.40
CA ILE A 250 12.86 -17.10 16.93
C ILE A 250 12.80 -17.24 18.45
N THR A 251 13.19 -18.39 19.01
CA THR A 251 13.17 -18.59 20.47
C THR A 251 14.15 -17.66 21.17
N THR A 252 15.34 -17.42 20.60
CA THR A 252 16.32 -16.49 21.18
C THR A 252 15.86 -15.03 21.08
N CYS A 253 15.29 -14.60 19.95
CA CYS A 253 14.62 -13.30 19.85
C CYS A 253 13.52 -13.15 20.90
N THR A 254 12.71 -14.19 21.09
CA THR A 254 11.61 -14.19 22.08
C THR A 254 12.13 -14.03 23.50
N ILE A 255 13.15 -14.80 23.89
CA ILE A 255 13.76 -14.73 25.23
C ILE A 255 14.37 -13.35 25.47
N ILE A 256 15.11 -12.81 24.51
CA ILE A 256 15.77 -11.51 24.65
C ILE A 256 14.76 -10.36 24.64
N ALA A 257 13.65 -10.48 23.90
CA ALA A 257 12.56 -9.51 23.95
C ALA A 257 11.90 -9.48 25.34
N ILE A 258 11.60 -10.64 25.93
CA ILE A 258 11.11 -10.72 27.31
C ILE A 258 12.14 -10.10 28.28
N LEU A 259 13.42 -10.44 28.14
CA LEU A 259 14.47 -9.87 29.00
C LEU A 259 14.60 -8.36 28.85
N LYS A 260 14.45 -7.81 27.64
CA LYS A 260 14.51 -6.36 27.38
C LYS A 260 13.40 -5.59 28.09
N GLU A 261 12.23 -6.20 28.30
CA GLU A 261 11.16 -5.55 29.05
C GLU A 261 11.48 -5.42 30.56
N TYR A 262 12.31 -6.32 31.11
CA TYR A 262 12.70 -6.29 32.52
C TYR A 262 14.09 -5.69 32.78
N LEU A 263 14.95 -5.69 31.76
CA LEU A 263 16.34 -5.24 31.82
C LEU A 263 16.56 -4.18 30.75
N ASN A 264 17.25 -3.09 31.09
CA ASN A 264 17.63 -2.04 30.13
C ASN A 264 18.72 -2.51 29.16
N ILE A 265 18.40 -3.50 28.31
CA ILE A 265 19.31 -4.07 27.31
C ILE A 265 19.48 -3.06 26.17
N PRO A 266 20.72 -2.65 25.83
CA PRO A 266 20.99 -1.81 24.67
C PRO A 266 20.41 -2.37 23.37
N SER A 267 19.83 -1.51 22.54
CA SER A 267 19.20 -1.89 21.26
C SER A 267 20.14 -2.64 20.31
N LEU A 268 21.46 -2.37 20.36
CA LEU A 268 22.45 -3.12 19.58
C LEU A 268 22.54 -4.59 20.03
N LEU A 269 22.58 -4.84 21.34
CA LEU A 269 22.63 -6.21 21.87
C LEU A 269 21.35 -6.99 21.57
N TYR A 270 20.20 -6.31 21.60
CA TYR A 270 18.91 -6.88 21.21
C TYR A 270 18.93 -7.48 19.79
N VAL A 271 19.60 -6.81 18.84
CA VAL A 271 19.68 -7.27 17.45
C VAL A 271 20.80 -8.30 17.25
N PHE A 272 22.01 -8.03 17.77
CA PHE A 272 23.20 -8.84 17.47
C PHE A 272 23.22 -10.20 18.14
N ILE A 273 22.65 -10.35 19.35
CA ILE A 273 22.72 -11.64 20.06
C ILE A 273 21.90 -12.72 19.33
N PRO A 274 20.61 -12.54 18.99
CA PRO A 274 19.88 -13.55 18.22
C PRO A 274 20.53 -13.89 16.89
N LEU A 275 21.05 -12.87 16.17
CA LEU A 275 21.71 -13.04 14.89
C LEU A 275 23.00 -13.87 15.02
N SER A 276 23.79 -13.65 16.07
CA SER A 276 24.98 -14.44 16.37
C SER A 276 24.63 -15.89 16.69
N ILE A 277 23.60 -16.12 17.51
CA ILE A 277 23.14 -17.48 17.85
C ILE A 277 22.57 -18.18 16.61
N PHE A 278 21.88 -17.45 15.72
CA PHE A 278 21.40 -17.99 14.45
C PHE A 278 22.53 -18.50 13.56
N ILE A 279 23.60 -17.72 13.39
CA ILE A 279 24.78 -18.12 12.59
C ILE A 279 25.44 -19.35 13.20
N ILE A 280 25.65 -19.37 14.51
CA ILE A 280 26.25 -20.52 15.22
C ILE A 280 25.36 -21.76 15.07
N SER A 281 24.05 -21.62 15.30
CA SER A 281 23.06 -22.69 15.15
C SER A 281 23.04 -23.23 13.72
N HIS A 282 23.07 -22.37 12.71
CA HIS A 282 23.13 -22.75 11.31
C HIS A 282 24.37 -23.61 11.00
N ILE A 283 25.55 -23.20 11.46
CA ILE A 283 26.80 -23.95 11.28
C ILE A 283 26.70 -25.33 11.97
N ILE A 284 26.22 -25.38 13.21
CA ILE A 284 26.06 -26.63 13.97
C ILE A 284 25.10 -27.58 13.24
N TYR A 285 23.91 -27.11 12.86
CA TYR A 285 22.92 -27.93 12.15
C TYR A 285 23.40 -28.34 10.76
N PHE A 286 24.18 -27.53 10.07
CA PHE A 286 24.82 -27.92 8.81
C PHE A 286 25.68 -29.18 8.99
N PHE A 287 26.54 -29.21 10.02
CA PHE A 287 27.35 -30.39 10.33
C PHE A 287 26.53 -31.58 10.83
N ILE A 288 25.50 -31.37 11.65
CA ILE A 288 24.61 -32.45 12.14
C ILE A 288 23.89 -33.10 10.96
N ILE A 289 23.25 -32.31 10.09
CA ILE A 289 22.51 -32.84 8.94
C ILE A 289 23.48 -33.50 7.96
N LYS A 290 24.68 -32.94 7.74
CA LYS A 290 25.71 -33.56 6.90
C LYS A 290 26.18 -34.90 7.47
N LYS A 291 26.42 -35.00 8.78
CA LYS A 291 26.81 -36.24 9.45
C LYS A 291 25.70 -37.30 9.32
N LYS A 292 24.44 -36.92 9.56
CA LYS A 292 23.28 -37.80 9.36
C LYS A 292 23.15 -38.24 7.91
N GLN A 293 23.36 -37.34 6.95
CA GLN A 293 23.34 -37.66 5.52
C GLN A 293 24.42 -38.67 5.15
N ASN A 294 25.67 -38.47 5.61
CA ASN A 294 26.76 -39.38 5.35
C ASN A 294 26.53 -40.78 5.96
N TYR A 295 25.98 -40.85 7.18
CA TYR A 295 25.57 -42.10 7.80
C TYR A 295 24.56 -42.87 6.93
N ILE A 296 23.53 -42.17 6.46
CA ILE A 296 22.49 -42.76 5.61
C ILE A 296 23.05 -43.18 4.25
N ILE A 297 23.96 -42.41 3.66
CA ILE A 297 24.64 -42.78 2.41
C ILE A 297 25.42 -44.07 2.62
N GLN A 298 26.20 -44.18 3.71
CA GLN A 298 26.95 -45.40 4.02
C GLN A 298 26.02 -46.60 4.21
N PHE A 299 24.94 -46.44 4.98
CA PHE A 299 23.94 -47.48 5.19
C PHE A 299 23.28 -47.94 3.87
N LEU A 300 22.90 -47.00 3.00
CA LEU A 300 22.18 -47.30 1.75
C LEU A 300 23.08 -47.72 0.59
N SER A 301 24.39 -47.52 0.69
CA SER A 301 25.37 -47.83 -0.36
C SER A 301 26.17 -49.10 -0.09
N ASN A 302 25.96 -49.79 1.03
CA ASN A 302 26.61 -51.06 1.33
C ASN A 302 26.20 -52.11 0.28
N ASP A 303 27.13 -52.42 -0.60
CA ASP A 303 26.94 -53.21 -1.81
C ASP A 303 27.39 -54.65 -1.58
N ASP A 304 26.81 -55.31 -0.58
CA ASP A 304 27.17 -56.69 -0.28
C ASP A 304 26.15 -57.66 -0.88
N SER A 305 26.65 -58.46 -1.82
CA SER A 305 26.06 -59.63 -2.50
C SER A 305 25.40 -60.68 -1.57
N PHE A 306 25.33 -60.42 -0.27
CA PHE A 306 24.77 -61.25 0.78
C PHE A 306 23.30 -60.94 1.11
N LEU A 307 22.73 -59.85 0.56
CA LEU A 307 21.49 -59.27 1.08
C LEU A 307 20.19 -60.02 0.73
N GLU A 308 20.09 -60.80 -0.34
CA GLU A 308 18.80 -61.35 -0.78
C GLU A 308 18.04 -62.20 0.26
N LYS A 309 18.76 -62.94 1.13
CA LYS A 309 18.12 -63.75 2.19
C LYS A 309 17.97 -63.04 3.53
N ARG A 310 18.51 -61.82 3.71
CA ARG A 310 18.48 -61.07 4.99
C ARG A 310 17.96 -59.63 4.89
N LYS A 311 17.38 -59.20 3.76
CA LYS A 311 16.92 -57.81 3.55
C LYS A 311 16.00 -57.31 4.66
N ASP A 312 15.02 -58.10 5.06
CA ASP A 312 14.04 -57.69 6.08
C ASP A 312 14.67 -57.55 7.47
N GLN A 313 15.59 -58.45 7.82
CA GLN A 313 16.34 -58.39 9.08
C GLN A 313 17.24 -57.15 9.11
N TYR A 314 17.96 -56.88 8.02
CA TYR A 314 18.86 -55.73 7.92
C TYR A 314 18.14 -54.40 8.17
N PHE A 315 16.96 -54.20 7.57
CA PHE A 315 16.18 -52.98 7.79
C PHE A 315 15.41 -52.96 9.11
N SER A 316 15.03 -54.12 9.66
CA SER A 316 14.38 -54.19 10.97
C SER A 316 15.33 -53.83 12.10
N ASP A 317 16.60 -54.20 11.99
CA ASP A 317 17.61 -53.97 13.04
C ASP A 317 17.84 -52.47 13.28
N GLU A 318 17.75 -51.65 12.24
CA GLU A 318 17.99 -50.20 12.30
C GLU A 318 16.80 -49.40 12.88
N ASN A 319 15.64 -50.04 13.11
CA ASN A 319 14.44 -49.40 13.68
C ASN A 319 14.06 -48.05 13.04
N ILE A 320 14.15 -47.97 11.70
CA ILE A 320 13.89 -46.74 10.96
C ILE A 320 12.49 -46.22 11.26
N SER A 321 12.38 -44.98 11.76
CA SER A 321 11.12 -44.32 12.06
C SER A 321 10.42 -43.83 10.79
N TYR A 322 9.11 -43.56 10.87
CA TYR A 322 8.33 -43.05 9.74
C TYR A 322 8.90 -41.74 9.17
N ASN A 323 9.32 -40.82 10.03
CA ASN A 323 9.89 -39.54 9.60
C ASN A 323 11.28 -39.72 8.99
N ASP A 324 12.07 -40.66 9.52
CA ASP A 324 13.38 -40.98 8.97
C ASP A 324 13.27 -41.62 7.58
N SER A 325 12.23 -42.42 7.31
CA SER A 325 12.00 -43.02 5.98
C SER A 325 12.00 -42.00 4.83
N PHE A 326 11.42 -40.82 5.04
CA PHE A 326 11.48 -39.72 4.03
C PHE A 326 12.90 -39.24 3.83
N PHE A 327 13.65 -39.03 4.92
CA PHE A 327 15.03 -38.58 4.86
C PHE A 327 15.92 -39.60 4.13
N PHE A 328 15.73 -40.90 4.41
CA PHE A 328 16.46 -41.99 3.77
C PHE A 328 16.16 -42.05 2.27
N LEU A 329 14.88 -42.02 1.85
CA LEU A 329 14.51 -42.03 0.44
C LEU A 329 15.07 -40.83 -0.33
N GLN A 330 14.90 -39.62 0.21
CA GLN A 330 15.39 -38.40 -0.42
C GLN A 330 16.91 -38.39 -0.53
N THR A 331 17.60 -38.79 0.53
CA THR A 331 19.07 -38.85 0.56
C THR A 331 19.58 -39.92 -0.38
N GLY A 332 18.94 -41.10 -0.44
CA GLY A 332 19.31 -42.17 -1.34
C GLY A 332 19.24 -41.75 -2.80
N ILE A 333 18.18 -41.05 -3.21
CA ILE A 333 18.04 -40.55 -4.59
C ILE A 333 19.01 -39.41 -4.88
N GLN A 334 19.20 -38.49 -3.94
CA GLN A 334 20.13 -37.37 -4.17
C GLN A 334 21.57 -37.82 -4.38
N ASN A 335 21.96 -38.99 -3.85
CA ASN A 335 23.33 -39.50 -3.92
C ASN A 335 23.47 -40.78 -4.76
N GLY A 336 22.40 -41.25 -5.41
CA GLY A 336 22.46 -42.46 -6.25
C GLY A 336 22.71 -43.77 -5.48
N CYS A 337 22.21 -43.88 -4.24
CA CYS A 337 22.42 -45.06 -3.41
C CYS A 337 21.77 -46.32 -3.98
N TYR A 338 22.54 -47.41 -4.02
CA TYR A 338 22.15 -48.66 -4.67
C TYR A 338 20.86 -49.29 -4.13
N LEU A 339 20.66 -49.34 -2.81
CA LEU A 339 19.46 -49.96 -2.21
C LEU A 339 18.15 -49.24 -2.53
N VAL A 340 18.22 -47.95 -2.86
CA VAL A 340 17.04 -47.17 -3.29
C VAL A 340 16.82 -47.30 -4.80
N LEU A 341 17.89 -47.31 -5.59
CA LEU A 341 17.81 -47.48 -7.05
C LEU A 341 17.37 -48.89 -7.46
N THR A 342 17.69 -49.91 -6.66
CA THR A 342 17.20 -51.28 -6.83
C THR A 342 15.80 -51.50 -6.24
N PHE A 343 15.17 -50.46 -5.68
CA PHE A 343 13.86 -50.49 -5.03
C PHE A 343 13.74 -51.46 -3.84
N CYS A 344 14.84 -52.06 -3.37
CA CYS A 344 14.84 -52.96 -2.21
C CYS A 344 14.34 -52.24 -0.95
N TYR A 345 14.83 -51.01 -0.72
CA TYR A 345 14.39 -50.21 0.41
C TYR A 345 12.93 -49.74 0.26
N ASN A 346 12.52 -49.40 -0.97
CA ASN A 346 11.15 -48.97 -1.27
C ASN A 346 10.13 -50.08 -0.98
N ASP A 347 10.46 -51.33 -1.31
CA ASP A 347 9.62 -52.49 -1.04
C ASP A 347 9.52 -52.80 0.47
N TYR A 348 10.62 -52.67 1.22
CA TYR A 348 10.56 -52.74 2.68
C TYR A 348 9.62 -51.69 3.27
N LEU A 349 9.71 -50.43 2.79
CA LEU A 349 8.84 -49.35 3.24
C LEU A 349 7.36 -49.56 2.84
N LEU A 350 7.10 -50.13 1.67
CA LEU A 350 5.76 -50.53 1.23
C LEU A 350 5.15 -51.55 2.20
N LEU A 351 5.92 -52.53 2.67
CA LEU A 351 5.45 -53.53 3.62
C LEU A 351 5.23 -52.93 5.02
N LYS A 352 6.17 -52.11 5.52
CA LYS A 352 6.12 -51.54 6.88
C LYS A 352 5.08 -50.43 7.06
N TYR A 353 4.92 -49.55 6.07
CA TYR A 353 4.13 -48.32 6.17
C TYR A 353 3.00 -48.23 5.13
N ARG A 354 2.40 -49.37 4.78
CA ARG A 354 1.36 -49.47 3.75
C ARG A 354 0.18 -48.51 3.92
N SER A 355 -0.17 -48.16 5.16
CA SER A 355 -1.30 -47.29 5.47
C SER A 355 -1.03 -45.80 5.23
N ASN A 356 0.22 -45.40 4.98
CA ASN A 356 0.57 -43.99 4.85
C ASN A 356 0.59 -43.50 3.40
N SER A 357 -0.33 -42.61 3.06
CA SER A 357 -0.48 -42.08 1.70
C SER A 357 0.67 -41.20 1.22
N ASP A 358 1.21 -40.33 2.08
CA ASP A 358 2.32 -39.44 1.72
C ASP A 358 3.56 -40.26 1.29
N LEU A 359 3.84 -41.34 2.01
CA LEU A 359 4.98 -42.21 1.70
C LEU A 359 4.74 -42.99 0.42
N MET A 360 3.54 -43.57 0.21
CA MET A 360 3.23 -44.32 -1.02
C MET A 360 3.33 -43.43 -2.26
N ILE A 361 2.88 -42.18 -2.14
CA ILE A 361 2.99 -41.19 -3.20
C ILE A 361 4.43 -40.81 -3.47
N LEU A 362 5.27 -40.68 -2.44
CA LEU A 362 6.71 -40.49 -2.61
C LEU A 362 7.33 -41.69 -3.32
N LEU A 363 7.03 -42.93 -2.92
CA LEU A 363 7.53 -44.13 -3.60
C LEU A 363 7.11 -44.17 -5.08
N ALA A 364 5.84 -43.85 -5.38
CA ALA A 364 5.35 -43.73 -6.75
C ALA A 364 6.11 -42.63 -7.52
N TRP A 365 6.36 -41.47 -6.89
CA TRP A 365 7.12 -40.40 -7.53
C TRP A 365 8.56 -40.81 -7.86
N ILE A 366 9.21 -41.54 -6.95
CA ILE A 366 10.57 -42.06 -7.14
C ILE A 366 10.60 -43.03 -8.31
N SER A 367 9.67 -43.99 -8.37
CA SER A 367 9.55 -44.90 -9.52
C SER A 367 9.21 -44.17 -10.81
N ALA A 368 8.47 -43.07 -10.73
CA ALA A 368 8.17 -42.24 -11.87
C ALA A 368 9.40 -41.46 -12.37
N ILE A 369 10.50 -41.33 -11.63
CA ILE A 369 11.71 -40.68 -12.17
C ILE A 369 12.33 -41.51 -13.30
N PHE A 370 12.36 -42.84 -13.16
CA PHE A 370 13.07 -43.73 -14.09
C PHE A 370 12.10 -44.39 -15.09
N PRO A 371 12.24 -44.16 -16.41
CA PRO A 371 11.41 -44.80 -17.42
C PRO A 371 11.46 -46.33 -17.42
N SER A 372 12.58 -46.93 -16.99
CA SER A 372 12.71 -48.40 -16.93
C SER A 372 11.90 -49.07 -15.81
N THR A 373 11.40 -48.31 -14.84
CA THR A 373 10.72 -48.83 -13.64
C THR A 373 9.21 -48.61 -13.67
N THR A 374 8.63 -48.54 -14.87
CA THR A 374 7.18 -48.33 -15.07
C THR A 374 6.33 -49.43 -14.41
N GLY A 375 6.85 -50.66 -14.27
CA GLY A 375 6.20 -51.74 -13.51
C GLY A 375 6.06 -51.44 -12.01
N GLU A 376 7.12 -50.96 -11.37
CA GLU A 376 7.08 -50.54 -9.95
C GLU A 376 6.19 -49.30 -9.75
N LEU A 377 6.20 -48.38 -10.72
CA LEU A 377 5.26 -47.24 -10.71
C LEU A 377 3.81 -47.73 -10.70
N ASN A 378 3.43 -48.67 -11.57
CA ASN A 378 2.08 -49.23 -11.60
C ASN A 378 1.72 -49.88 -10.26
N LYS A 379 2.64 -50.68 -9.69
CA LYS A 379 2.48 -51.29 -8.36
C LYS A 379 2.14 -50.23 -7.30
N TYR A 380 2.95 -49.17 -7.16
CA TYR A 380 2.71 -48.12 -6.16
C TYR A 380 1.46 -47.27 -6.46
N LEU A 381 1.11 -47.03 -7.73
CA LEU A 381 -0.14 -46.37 -8.10
C LEU A 381 -1.36 -47.23 -7.72
N ALA A 382 -1.32 -48.54 -7.97
CA ALA A 382 -2.38 -49.47 -7.60
C ALA A 382 -2.57 -49.56 -6.08
N TYR A 383 -1.48 -49.52 -5.30
CA TYR A 383 -1.57 -49.43 -3.84
C TYR A 383 -2.13 -48.07 -3.38
N SER A 384 -1.66 -46.96 -3.97
CA SER A 384 -2.13 -45.62 -3.62
C SER A 384 -3.63 -45.43 -3.89
N LYS A 385 -4.15 -46.03 -4.97
CA LYS A 385 -5.59 -46.05 -5.30
C LYS A 385 -6.44 -46.81 -4.28
N LYS A 386 -5.86 -47.77 -3.54
CA LYS A 386 -6.55 -48.53 -2.48
C LYS A 386 -6.61 -47.77 -1.15
N LEU A 387 -5.89 -46.67 -1.00
CA LEU A 387 -5.91 -45.86 0.22
C LEU A 387 -7.16 -44.97 0.25
N CYS A 388 -7.98 -45.17 1.28
CA CYS A 388 -9.10 -44.27 1.55
C CYS A 388 -8.59 -42.90 2.03
N ASN A 389 -9.31 -41.82 1.71
CA ASN A 389 -9.09 -40.48 2.25
C ASN A 389 -7.76 -39.80 1.90
N LEU A 390 -7.33 -39.89 0.64
CA LEU A 390 -6.25 -39.04 0.12
C LEU A 390 -6.64 -37.55 0.19
N SER A 391 -5.75 -36.68 0.67
CA SER A 391 -5.93 -35.23 0.59
C SER A 391 -6.04 -34.78 -0.86
N PHE A 392 -6.67 -33.64 -1.11
CA PHE A 392 -6.79 -33.08 -2.47
C PHE A 392 -5.42 -32.94 -3.14
N SER A 393 -4.45 -32.37 -2.43
CA SER A 393 -3.05 -32.24 -2.86
C SER A 393 -2.45 -33.59 -3.30
N ASN A 394 -2.66 -34.64 -2.51
CA ASN A 394 -2.17 -35.99 -2.78
C ASN A 394 -2.89 -36.64 -3.97
N ARG A 395 -4.21 -36.47 -4.11
CA ARG A 395 -4.98 -36.95 -5.28
C ARG A 395 -4.54 -36.24 -6.56
N ALA A 396 -4.38 -34.93 -6.50
CA ALA A 396 -3.92 -34.13 -7.63
C ALA A 396 -2.52 -34.58 -8.07
N PHE A 397 -1.58 -34.75 -7.13
CA PHE A 397 -0.24 -35.22 -7.45
C PHE A 397 -0.21 -36.68 -7.94
N LEU A 398 -1.03 -37.57 -7.36
CA LEU A 398 -1.21 -38.94 -7.86
C LEU A 398 -1.73 -38.96 -9.29
N HIS A 399 -2.67 -38.07 -9.64
CA HIS A 399 -3.14 -37.90 -11.01
C HIS A 399 -2.02 -37.40 -11.95
N GLN A 400 -1.09 -36.55 -11.48
CA GLN A 400 0.10 -36.16 -12.27
C GLN A 400 1.00 -37.37 -12.55
N LEU A 401 1.26 -38.21 -11.54
CA LEU A 401 2.06 -39.42 -11.67
C LEU A 401 1.39 -40.46 -12.57
N GLN A 402 0.06 -40.62 -12.47
CA GLN A 402 -0.71 -41.50 -13.34
C GLN A 402 -0.66 -41.04 -14.80
N ARG A 403 -0.66 -39.72 -15.06
CA ARG A 403 -0.44 -39.21 -16.42
C ARG A 403 0.95 -39.55 -16.94
N ILE A 404 2.00 -39.43 -16.12
CA ILE A 404 3.36 -39.83 -16.51
C ILE A 404 3.42 -41.33 -16.82
N TYR A 405 2.73 -42.15 -16.03
CA TYR A 405 2.59 -43.58 -16.29
C TYR A 405 1.96 -43.85 -17.67
N PHE A 406 0.82 -43.21 -17.99
CA PHE A 406 0.16 -43.36 -19.29
C PHE A 406 0.98 -42.80 -20.46
N LEU A 407 1.81 -41.78 -20.24
CA LEU A 407 2.74 -41.29 -21.27
C LEU A 407 3.81 -42.34 -21.64
N ARG A 408 4.13 -43.25 -20.71
CA ARG A 408 5.17 -44.28 -20.87
C ARG A 408 4.63 -45.62 -21.33
N GLU A 409 3.43 -45.99 -20.90
CA GLU A 409 2.76 -47.22 -21.32
C GLU A 409 2.18 -47.01 -22.72
N SER A 410 2.82 -47.61 -23.73
CA SER A 410 2.59 -47.17 -25.11
C SER A 410 1.28 -47.68 -25.72
N ASP A 411 0.78 -48.90 -25.46
CA ASP A 411 -0.21 -49.48 -26.41
C ASP A 411 -1.29 -50.44 -25.86
N SER A 412 -1.49 -50.63 -24.55
CA SER A 412 -2.36 -51.73 -24.10
C SER A 412 -3.07 -51.56 -22.76
N SER A 413 -3.50 -50.34 -22.41
CA SER A 413 -4.38 -50.18 -21.24
C SER A 413 -5.84 -50.37 -21.65
N ASP A 414 -6.66 -51.03 -20.82
CA ASP A 414 -8.11 -51.15 -21.06
C ASP A 414 -8.75 -49.75 -21.27
N GLU A 415 -8.29 -48.76 -20.50
CA GLU A 415 -8.70 -47.35 -20.62
C GLU A 415 -8.36 -46.74 -21.99
N SER A 416 -7.21 -47.10 -22.59
CA SER A 416 -6.86 -46.64 -23.95
C SER A 416 -7.74 -47.28 -25.02
N ILE A 417 -8.19 -48.52 -24.81
CA ILE A 417 -9.10 -49.19 -25.75
C ILE A 417 -10.48 -48.51 -25.68
N GLU A 418 -11.00 -48.28 -24.48
CA GLU A 418 -12.26 -47.56 -24.26
C GLU A 418 -12.23 -46.14 -24.88
N ASP A 419 -11.14 -45.40 -24.66
CA ASP A 419 -10.96 -44.06 -25.24
C ASP A 419 -10.85 -44.10 -26.78
N LEU A 420 -10.20 -45.12 -27.33
CA LEU A 420 -10.09 -45.32 -28.78
C LEU A 420 -11.45 -45.63 -29.42
N GLU A 421 -12.24 -46.51 -28.81
CA GLU A 421 -13.60 -46.82 -29.27
C GLU A 421 -14.48 -45.56 -29.25
N MET A 422 -14.46 -44.80 -28.14
CA MET A 422 -15.19 -43.54 -28.01
C MET A 422 -14.84 -42.55 -29.11
N ILE A 423 -13.54 -42.35 -29.36
CA ILE A 423 -13.05 -41.42 -30.37
C ILE A 423 -13.34 -41.87 -31.78
N SER A 424 -13.23 -43.16 -32.07
CA SER A 424 -13.58 -43.73 -33.36
C SER A 424 -15.06 -43.49 -33.66
N LEU A 425 -15.94 -43.70 -32.68
CA LEU A 425 -17.37 -43.38 -32.79
C LEU A 425 -17.60 -41.89 -33.08
N LEU A 426 -16.98 -40.98 -32.31
CA LEU A 426 -17.09 -39.53 -32.52
C LEU A 426 -16.55 -39.09 -33.90
N THR A 427 -15.48 -39.73 -34.36
CA THR A 427 -14.88 -39.48 -35.67
C THR A 427 -15.81 -39.93 -36.79
N ASN A 428 -16.35 -41.15 -36.70
CA ASN A 428 -17.31 -41.68 -37.67
C ASN A 428 -18.60 -40.84 -37.71
N GLU A 429 -19.09 -40.38 -36.55
CA GLU A 429 -20.24 -39.47 -36.46
C GLU A 429 -19.95 -38.14 -37.17
N THR A 430 -18.78 -37.53 -36.91
CA THR A 430 -18.40 -36.25 -37.54
C THR A 430 -18.19 -36.41 -39.05
N ILE A 431 -17.63 -37.54 -39.50
CA ILE A 431 -17.50 -37.88 -40.92
C ILE A 431 -18.89 -38.05 -41.54
N SER A 432 -19.83 -38.72 -40.85
CA SER A 432 -21.21 -38.88 -41.31
C SER A 432 -21.92 -37.54 -41.49
N TYR A 433 -21.80 -36.61 -40.53
CA TYR A 433 -22.34 -35.26 -40.68
C TYR A 433 -21.71 -34.50 -41.85
N SER A 434 -20.39 -34.59 -42.01
CA SER A 434 -19.66 -33.90 -43.07
C SER A 434 -20.02 -34.45 -44.45
N THR A 435 -20.12 -35.78 -44.59
CA THR A 435 -20.52 -36.43 -45.84
C THR A 435 -21.98 -36.16 -46.20
N THR A 436 -22.88 -36.16 -45.22
CA THR A 436 -24.29 -35.78 -45.39
C THR A 436 -24.43 -34.33 -45.84
N PHE A 437 -23.64 -33.43 -45.27
CA PHE A 437 -23.60 -32.04 -45.72
C PHE A 437 -23.19 -31.92 -47.19
N TRP A 438 -22.09 -32.57 -47.57
CA TRP A 438 -21.59 -32.51 -48.94
C TRP A 438 -22.54 -33.19 -49.94
N SER A 439 -23.26 -34.24 -49.54
CA SER A 439 -24.26 -34.88 -50.40
C SER A 439 -25.48 -33.98 -50.62
N ILE A 440 -25.96 -33.29 -49.58
CA ILE A 440 -27.04 -32.30 -49.70
C ILE A 440 -26.59 -31.11 -50.56
N ALA A 441 -25.39 -30.58 -50.30
CA ALA A 441 -24.82 -29.47 -51.06
C ALA A 441 -24.62 -29.82 -52.55
N ALA A 442 -24.22 -31.06 -52.86
CA ALA A 442 -24.06 -31.52 -54.24
C ALA A 442 -25.40 -31.68 -54.99
N ASN A 443 -26.48 -31.98 -54.28
CA ASN A 443 -27.80 -32.22 -54.86
C ASN A 443 -28.63 -30.94 -55.12
N ASN A 444 -28.07 -29.74 -54.90
CA ASN A 444 -28.70 -28.43 -55.20
C ASN A 444 -30.13 -28.26 -54.65
N THR A 445 -30.41 -28.72 -53.42
CA THR A 445 -31.67 -28.35 -52.76
C THR A 445 -31.53 -26.96 -52.15
N ASP A 446 -32.36 -26.00 -52.59
CA ASP A 446 -32.29 -24.57 -52.23
C ASP A 446 -32.43 -24.25 -50.72
N GLU A 447 -32.67 -25.24 -49.85
CA GLU A 447 -32.88 -25.06 -48.41
C GLU A 447 -31.84 -25.81 -47.57
N LEU A 448 -30.63 -25.26 -47.46
CA LEU A 448 -29.69 -25.67 -46.41
C LEU A 448 -30.18 -25.13 -45.06
N ASN A 449 -30.79 -26.02 -44.26
CA ASN A 449 -31.26 -25.68 -42.93
C ASN A 449 -30.08 -25.30 -42.00
N SER A 450 -30.19 -24.18 -41.28
CA SER A 450 -29.19 -23.72 -40.30
C SER A 450 -28.86 -24.79 -39.24
N SER A 451 -29.82 -25.68 -38.94
CA SER A 451 -29.61 -26.81 -38.03
C SER A 451 -28.50 -27.78 -38.46
N ILE A 452 -28.27 -27.96 -39.77
CA ILE A 452 -27.21 -28.84 -40.28
C ILE A 452 -25.85 -28.20 -40.03
N PHE A 453 -25.73 -26.89 -40.23
CA PHE A 453 -24.49 -26.15 -39.95
C PHE A 453 -24.16 -26.13 -38.46
N THR A 454 -25.16 -25.92 -37.60
CA THR A 454 -24.95 -25.97 -36.15
C THR A 454 -24.60 -27.38 -35.69
N GLY A 455 -25.22 -28.42 -36.27
CA GLY A 455 -24.90 -29.82 -36.04
C GLY A 455 -23.45 -30.17 -36.38
N ILE A 456 -22.98 -29.85 -37.59
CA ILE A 456 -21.60 -30.08 -38.00
C ILE A 456 -20.65 -29.27 -37.12
N ALA A 457 -20.91 -27.98 -36.91
CA ALA A 457 -20.03 -27.14 -36.09
C ALA A 457 -19.92 -27.67 -34.65
N TYR A 458 -21.02 -28.18 -34.09
CA TYR A 458 -21.04 -28.79 -32.76
C TYR A 458 -20.27 -30.12 -32.75
N ALA A 459 -20.53 -31.01 -33.70
CA ALA A 459 -19.84 -32.31 -33.82
C ALA A 459 -18.33 -32.13 -34.03
N THR A 460 -17.93 -31.30 -35.00
CA THR A 460 -16.51 -30.99 -35.26
C THR A 460 -15.86 -30.38 -34.04
N LYS A 461 -16.48 -29.40 -33.37
CA LYS A 461 -15.90 -28.78 -32.17
C LYS A 461 -15.75 -29.77 -31.03
N THR A 462 -16.74 -30.63 -30.81
CA THR A 462 -16.72 -31.65 -29.76
C THR A 462 -15.64 -32.69 -30.03
N ALA A 463 -15.57 -33.21 -31.26
CA ALA A 463 -14.54 -34.13 -31.69
C ALA A 463 -13.14 -33.51 -31.59
N GLN A 464 -12.97 -32.25 -32.01
CA GLN A 464 -11.67 -31.56 -31.94
C GLN A 464 -11.20 -31.37 -30.50
N VAL A 465 -12.11 -31.06 -29.58
CA VAL A 465 -11.81 -30.98 -28.15
C VAL A 465 -11.38 -32.34 -27.62
N LYS A 466 -12.15 -33.40 -27.92
CA LYS A 466 -11.87 -34.76 -27.47
C LYS A 466 -10.55 -35.30 -28.04
N TRP A 467 -10.28 -35.04 -29.31
CA TRP A 467 -9.00 -35.36 -29.95
C TRP A 467 -7.84 -34.64 -29.29
N SER A 468 -7.98 -33.35 -28.94
CA SER A 468 -6.91 -32.65 -28.22
C SER A 468 -6.66 -33.24 -26.82
N GLU A 469 -7.69 -33.69 -26.11
CA GLU A 469 -7.53 -34.38 -24.82
C GLU A 469 -6.78 -35.70 -24.99
N ILE A 470 -7.11 -36.49 -26.02
CA ILE A 470 -6.57 -37.83 -26.23
C ILE A 470 -5.17 -37.82 -26.82
N LEU A 471 -4.85 -36.92 -27.73
CA LEU A 471 -3.47 -36.74 -28.22
C LEU A 471 -2.54 -36.20 -27.11
N GLU A 472 -3.06 -35.44 -26.15
CA GLU A 472 -2.29 -35.05 -24.97
C GLU A 472 -2.09 -36.19 -23.98
N LYS A 473 -3.08 -37.09 -23.86
CA LYS A 473 -3.05 -38.27 -22.98
C LYS A 473 -2.14 -39.38 -23.53
N TYR A 474 -2.23 -39.65 -24.82
CA TYR A 474 -1.51 -40.73 -25.53
C TYR A 474 -0.69 -40.20 -26.71
N PRO A 475 0.31 -39.32 -26.49
CA PRO A 475 1.06 -38.68 -27.57
C PRO A 475 1.93 -39.64 -28.38
N ASN A 476 2.17 -40.85 -27.86
CA ASN A 476 3.10 -41.84 -28.42
C ASN A 476 2.41 -43.03 -29.06
N ASN A 477 1.09 -43.11 -28.95
CA ASN A 477 0.35 -44.23 -29.47
C ASN A 477 0.02 -43.96 -30.95
N TYR A 478 0.56 -44.82 -31.82
CA TYR A 478 0.45 -44.64 -33.26
C TYR A 478 -0.99 -44.82 -33.76
N ILE A 479 -1.81 -45.63 -33.06
CA ILE A 479 -3.21 -45.89 -33.43
C ILE A 479 -4.03 -44.61 -33.26
N PHE A 480 -3.86 -43.88 -32.15
CA PHE A 480 -4.51 -42.58 -31.97
C PHE A 480 -4.02 -41.54 -32.98
N ALA A 481 -2.73 -41.52 -33.30
CA ALA A 481 -2.20 -40.62 -34.34
C ALA A 481 -2.77 -40.94 -35.73
N GLN A 482 -2.95 -42.23 -36.04
CA GLN A 482 -3.54 -42.69 -37.29
C GLN A 482 -5.04 -42.35 -37.37
N GLU A 483 -5.83 -42.65 -36.35
CA GLU A 483 -7.26 -42.28 -36.31
C GLU A 483 -7.44 -40.76 -36.30
N TYR A 484 -6.54 -39.99 -35.69
CA TYR A 484 -6.57 -38.54 -35.75
C TYR A 484 -6.27 -38.02 -37.16
N SER A 485 -5.33 -38.65 -37.87
CA SER A 485 -5.07 -38.34 -39.28
C SER A 485 -6.33 -38.55 -40.14
N ARG A 486 -7.07 -39.64 -39.88
CA ARG A 486 -8.34 -39.94 -40.54
C ARG A 486 -9.40 -38.89 -40.23
N TYR A 487 -9.54 -38.50 -38.97
CA TYR A 487 -10.42 -37.39 -38.58
C TYR A 487 -10.08 -36.08 -39.31
N LEU A 488 -8.80 -35.70 -39.37
CA LEU A 488 -8.38 -34.47 -40.06
C LEU A 488 -8.65 -34.52 -41.56
N ILE A 489 -8.40 -35.67 -42.20
CA ILE A 489 -8.58 -35.84 -43.65
C ILE A 489 -10.07 -35.93 -44.02
N ASP A 490 -10.83 -36.79 -43.34
CA ASP A 490 -12.19 -37.15 -43.75
C ASP A 490 -13.26 -36.26 -43.11
N ALA A 491 -13.02 -35.67 -41.93
CA ALA A 491 -13.98 -34.81 -41.25
C ALA A 491 -13.66 -33.30 -41.38
N GLU A 492 -12.46 -32.86 -41.02
CA GLU A 492 -12.09 -31.42 -41.09
C GLU A 492 -11.56 -30.98 -42.47
N CYS A 493 -11.24 -31.91 -43.37
CA CYS A 493 -10.60 -31.65 -44.66
C CYS A 493 -9.29 -30.87 -44.57
N LYS A 494 -8.50 -31.08 -43.50
CA LYS A 494 -7.15 -30.53 -43.32
C LYS A 494 -6.10 -31.53 -43.80
N PHE A 495 -5.93 -31.60 -45.11
CA PHE A 495 -5.10 -32.61 -45.77
C PHE A 495 -3.62 -32.50 -45.40
N ASN A 496 -3.09 -31.29 -45.25
CA ASN A 496 -1.67 -31.09 -44.90
C ASN A 496 -1.37 -31.56 -43.47
N GLU A 497 -2.18 -31.13 -42.50
CA GLU A 497 -2.02 -31.59 -41.11
C GLU A 497 -2.28 -33.09 -40.98
N GLY A 498 -3.33 -33.60 -41.64
CA GLY A 498 -3.67 -35.02 -41.61
C GLY A 498 -2.58 -35.92 -42.19
N THR A 499 -2.00 -35.56 -43.34
CA THR A 499 -0.87 -36.32 -43.92
C THR A 499 0.37 -36.29 -43.03
N ASN A 500 0.69 -35.15 -42.41
CA ASN A 500 1.78 -35.07 -41.43
C ASN A 500 1.56 -36.00 -40.23
N TRP A 501 0.33 -36.06 -39.70
CA TRP A 501 0.00 -36.96 -38.60
C TRP A 501 0.05 -38.44 -38.99
N LEU A 502 -0.31 -38.79 -40.23
CA LEU A 502 -0.19 -40.16 -40.72
C LEU A 502 1.28 -40.57 -40.94
N ILE A 503 2.11 -39.68 -41.48
CA ILE A 503 3.56 -39.94 -41.60
C ILE A 503 4.15 -40.13 -40.21
N LYS A 504 3.76 -39.27 -39.26
CA LYS A 504 4.16 -39.36 -37.86
C LYS A 504 3.71 -40.69 -37.22
N SER A 505 2.48 -41.16 -37.47
CA SER A 505 2.02 -42.45 -36.96
C SER A 505 2.84 -43.61 -37.54
N ASN A 506 3.15 -43.58 -38.84
CA ASN A 506 3.98 -44.61 -39.48
C ASN A 506 5.43 -44.63 -38.93
N ILE A 507 5.98 -43.45 -38.59
CA ILE A 507 7.29 -43.36 -37.93
C ILE A 507 7.20 -43.91 -36.51
N MET A 508 6.13 -43.59 -35.77
CA MET A 508 5.91 -44.10 -34.40
C MET A 508 5.79 -45.62 -34.38
N GLU A 509 5.04 -46.20 -35.32
CA GLU A 509 4.89 -47.64 -35.51
C GLU A 509 6.26 -48.34 -35.73
N LYS A 510 7.15 -47.71 -36.52
CA LYS A 510 8.48 -48.27 -36.85
C LYS A 510 9.53 -48.07 -35.76
N THR A 511 9.52 -46.92 -35.07
CA THR A 511 10.65 -46.50 -34.20
C THR A 511 10.50 -46.93 -32.75
N GLN A 512 9.32 -47.43 -32.33
CA GLN A 512 8.95 -47.88 -30.97
C GLN A 512 9.19 -46.88 -29.81
N LYS A 513 10.02 -45.84 -29.94
CA LYS A 513 10.35 -44.88 -28.86
C LYS A 513 10.75 -43.52 -29.44
N SER A 514 9.77 -42.63 -29.64
CA SER A 514 10.04 -41.24 -30.04
C SER A 514 9.93 -40.22 -28.89
N PHE A 515 9.46 -40.62 -27.70
CA PHE A 515 9.18 -39.65 -26.64
C PHE A 515 10.37 -39.38 -25.74
N VAL A 516 10.77 -38.11 -25.72
CA VAL A 516 11.68 -37.58 -24.71
C VAL A 516 10.91 -37.45 -23.41
N ASP A 517 11.24 -38.31 -22.44
CA ASP A 517 10.66 -38.23 -21.11
C ASP A 517 11.13 -36.95 -20.40
N ASN A 518 10.26 -35.94 -20.38
CA ASN A 518 10.55 -34.65 -19.77
C ASN A 518 10.82 -34.75 -18.27
N MET A 519 10.21 -35.71 -17.56
CA MET A 519 10.44 -35.90 -16.14
C MET A 519 11.86 -36.43 -15.90
N PHE A 520 12.27 -37.46 -16.66
CA PHE A 520 13.62 -37.99 -16.60
C PHE A 520 14.66 -36.95 -17.03
N LYS A 521 14.40 -36.19 -18.09
CA LYS A 521 15.26 -35.08 -18.52
C LYS A 521 15.43 -34.02 -17.43
N SER A 522 14.34 -33.63 -16.77
CA SER A 522 14.34 -32.66 -15.66
C SER A 522 15.12 -33.18 -14.44
N PHE A 523 14.98 -34.47 -14.15
CA PHE A 523 15.78 -35.15 -13.13
C PHE A 523 17.27 -35.13 -13.48
N LEU A 524 17.67 -35.49 -14.71
CA LEU A 524 19.07 -35.44 -15.15
C LEU A 524 19.65 -34.02 -15.13
N HIS A 525 18.85 -33.00 -15.44
CA HIS A 525 19.29 -31.61 -15.29
C HIS A 525 19.57 -31.25 -13.82
N THR A 526 18.80 -31.80 -12.88
CA THR A 526 18.96 -31.55 -11.45
C THR A 526 20.12 -32.36 -10.86
N PHE A 527 20.29 -33.61 -11.31
CA PHE A 527 21.29 -34.56 -10.84
C PHE A 527 22.11 -35.14 -12.01
N PRO A 528 22.97 -34.33 -12.65
CA PRO A 528 23.70 -34.75 -13.85
C PRO A 528 24.69 -35.89 -13.61
N PHE A 529 25.09 -36.13 -12.36
CA PHE A 529 26.00 -37.23 -12.00
C PHE A 529 25.42 -38.61 -12.34
N TYR A 530 24.09 -38.78 -12.35
CA TYR A 530 23.46 -40.05 -12.77
C TYR A 530 23.86 -40.50 -14.17
N LEU A 531 24.02 -39.54 -15.09
CA LEU A 531 24.47 -39.82 -16.45
C LEU A 531 26.00 -39.88 -16.54
N LYS A 532 26.71 -38.99 -15.83
CA LYS A 532 28.18 -38.92 -15.84
C LYS A 532 28.83 -40.17 -15.25
N ASP A 533 28.26 -40.69 -14.16
CA ASP A 533 28.78 -41.84 -13.43
C ASP A 533 28.24 -43.16 -14.00
N GLY A 534 27.50 -43.10 -15.11
CA GLY A 534 26.94 -44.27 -15.78
C GLY A 534 25.90 -45.04 -14.95
N ILE A 535 25.26 -44.41 -13.96
CA ILE A 535 24.19 -45.03 -13.16
C ILE A 535 22.97 -45.29 -14.05
N VAL A 536 22.67 -44.35 -14.95
CA VAL A 536 21.55 -44.44 -15.89
C VAL A 536 22.04 -44.12 -17.29
N ASN A 537 21.57 -44.87 -18.29
CA ASN A 537 21.85 -44.55 -19.69
C ASN A 537 20.93 -43.43 -20.24
N THR A 538 21.18 -42.96 -21.47
CA THR A 538 20.35 -41.93 -22.12
C THR A 538 18.88 -42.33 -22.31
N SER A 539 18.58 -43.63 -22.30
CA SER A 539 17.21 -44.16 -22.38
C SER A 539 16.49 -44.27 -21.02
N GLY A 540 17.15 -43.91 -19.91
CA GLY A 540 16.55 -44.02 -18.58
C GLY A 540 16.62 -45.42 -17.96
N LYS A 541 17.41 -46.34 -18.53
CA LYS A 541 17.67 -47.68 -17.99
C LYS A 541 18.79 -47.61 -16.96
N LEU A 542 18.51 -48.10 -15.75
CA LEU A 542 19.49 -48.30 -14.69
C LEU A 542 20.51 -49.36 -15.14
N LEU A 543 21.79 -49.03 -15.09
CA LEU A 543 22.87 -49.96 -15.42
C LEU A 543 23.32 -50.67 -14.13
N PRO A 544 23.12 -52.00 -14.00
CA PRO A 544 23.60 -52.72 -12.83
C PRO A 544 25.13 -52.73 -12.83
N GLY A 545 25.78 -52.17 -11.81
CA GLY A 545 27.17 -52.50 -11.46
C GLY A 545 28.28 -51.47 -11.71
N THR A 546 28.03 -50.16 -11.70
CA THR A 546 29.14 -49.18 -11.90
C THR A 546 30.14 -49.07 -10.75
N ALA A 547 29.91 -49.69 -9.58
CA ALA A 547 30.92 -49.73 -8.50
C ALA A 547 32.18 -50.53 -8.88
N ASN A 548 32.09 -51.51 -9.79
CA ASN A 548 33.23 -52.34 -10.20
C ASN A 548 33.74 -52.09 -11.64
N ILE A 549 33.03 -51.30 -12.45
CA ILE A 549 33.34 -51.14 -13.89
C ILE A 549 34.36 -50.02 -14.19
N ILE A 550 34.69 -49.17 -13.21
CA ILE A 550 35.67 -48.07 -13.38
C ILE A 550 37.11 -48.60 -13.54
N LEU A 551 37.39 -49.87 -13.20
CA LEU A 551 38.72 -50.47 -13.38
C LEU A 551 38.91 -51.26 -14.68
N GLU A 552 37.87 -51.48 -15.49
CA GLU A 552 37.96 -52.37 -16.68
C GLU A 552 37.64 -51.69 -18.02
N LYS A 553 37.21 -50.42 -18.03
CA LYS A 553 36.93 -49.69 -19.28
C LYS A 553 38.12 -48.83 -19.72
N LEU A 554 39.11 -49.48 -20.34
CA LEU A 554 40.06 -48.81 -21.24
C LEU A 554 40.04 -49.31 -22.70
N ASP A 555 39.30 -50.36 -23.05
CA ASP A 555 39.46 -50.98 -24.40
C ASP A 555 38.19 -51.15 -25.27
N ILE A 556 37.05 -50.54 -24.94
CA ILE A 556 35.83 -50.74 -25.75
C ILE A 556 35.07 -49.43 -25.96
N PHE A 557 35.51 -48.63 -26.93
CA PHE A 557 34.70 -47.57 -27.53
C PHE A 557 35.03 -47.39 -29.01
N GLU A 558 34.76 -48.42 -29.81
CA GLU A 558 34.44 -48.29 -31.23
C GLU A 558 33.09 -48.98 -31.45
N ILE A 559 32.30 -48.46 -32.40
CA ILE A 559 30.94 -48.88 -32.81
C ILE A 559 29.80 -48.07 -32.14
N SER A 560 29.56 -46.84 -32.60
CA SER A 560 28.19 -46.26 -32.64
C SER A 560 28.03 -45.06 -33.61
N ASP A 561 28.68 -45.07 -34.77
CA ASP A 561 28.64 -43.94 -35.73
C ASP A 561 27.50 -44.00 -36.77
N SER A 562 26.57 -44.96 -36.72
CA SER A 562 25.52 -45.11 -37.73
C SER A 562 24.12 -44.60 -37.34
N LEU A 563 23.98 -43.88 -36.22
CA LEU A 563 22.68 -43.43 -35.69
C LEU A 563 22.54 -41.89 -35.55
N SER A 564 23.63 -41.14 -35.74
CA SER A 564 23.66 -39.67 -35.65
C SER A 564 23.10 -38.97 -36.90
N ASP A 565 23.16 -39.62 -38.07
CA ASP A 565 22.74 -39.00 -39.34
C ASP A 565 21.22 -38.87 -39.52
N PHE A 566 20.39 -39.57 -38.73
CA PHE A 566 18.93 -39.45 -38.84
C PHE A 566 18.34 -38.29 -38.01
N TYR A 567 19.05 -37.83 -36.97
CA TYR A 567 18.55 -36.79 -36.06
C TYR A 567 19.00 -35.36 -36.44
N ALA A 568 20.04 -35.22 -37.26
CA ALA A 568 20.60 -33.92 -37.66
C ALA A 568 19.74 -33.14 -38.69
N THR A 569 18.71 -33.74 -39.28
CA THR A 569 17.86 -33.13 -40.31
C THR A 569 16.47 -32.71 -39.82
N SER A 570 16.34 -32.27 -38.57
CA SER A 570 15.12 -31.68 -38.01
C SER A 570 14.97 -30.16 -38.29
N SER A 571 15.33 -29.74 -39.50
CA SER A 571 14.85 -28.47 -40.04
C SER A 571 13.46 -28.69 -40.65
N ASP A 572 12.43 -27.98 -40.18
CA ASP A 572 11.03 -28.07 -40.67
C ASP A 572 10.89 -28.03 -42.21
N SER A 573 11.89 -27.49 -42.92
CA SER A 573 11.95 -27.44 -44.38
C SER A 573 12.15 -28.79 -45.08
N SER A 574 12.75 -29.80 -44.44
CA SER A 574 13.00 -31.12 -45.07
C SER A 574 11.73 -31.98 -45.12
N ILE A 575 10.91 -31.91 -44.07
CA ILE A 575 9.63 -32.62 -43.94
C ILE A 575 8.65 -32.15 -45.03
N GLU A 576 8.63 -30.84 -45.33
CA GLU A 576 7.71 -30.26 -46.33
C GLU A 576 7.98 -30.75 -47.77
N SER A 577 9.18 -31.26 -48.04
CA SER A 577 9.54 -31.84 -49.35
C SER A 577 9.17 -33.32 -49.45
N LEU A 578 9.31 -34.06 -48.36
CA LEU A 578 8.89 -35.47 -48.25
C LEU A 578 7.35 -35.61 -48.29
N THR A 579 6.64 -34.67 -47.68
CA THR A 579 5.17 -34.70 -47.59
C THR A 579 4.48 -34.61 -48.93
N LYS A 580 5.00 -33.86 -49.93
CA LYS A 580 4.37 -33.79 -51.26
C LYS A 580 4.42 -35.11 -52.02
N GLY A 581 5.55 -35.82 -51.96
CA GLY A 581 5.73 -37.11 -52.64
C GLY A 581 4.94 -38.24 -51.97
N GLU A 582 4.85 -38.23 -50.63
CA GLU A 582 4.08 -39.21 -49.87
C GLU A 582 2.57 -38.91 -49.85
N ALA A 583 2.16 -37.64 -49.85
CA ALA A 583 0.74 -37.26 -49.87
C ALA A 583 -0.01 -37.80 -51.09
N ASN A 584 0.64 -37.87 -52.26
CA ASN A 584 0.02 -38.46 -53.47
C ASN A 584 -0.13 -39.98 -53.39
N LYS A 585 0.64 -40.67 -52.53
CA LYS A 585 0.47 -42.11 -52.25
C LYS A 585 -0.66 -42.37 -51.25
N ILE A 586 -0.86 -41.44 -50.32
CA ILE A 586 -1.82 -41.54 -49.22
C ILE A 586 -3.22 -41.05 -49.65
N LEU A 587 -3.30 -39.94 -50.38
CA LEU A 587 -4.55 -39.27 -50.73
C LEU A 587 -4.83 -39.37 -52.24
N PRO A 588 -6.04 -39.78 -52.66
CA PRO A 588 -6.44 -39.68 -54.06
C PRO A 588 -6.47 -38.20 -54.48
N LYS A 589 -5.70 -37.85 -55.51
CA LYS A 589 -5.50 -36.46 -55.97
C LYS A 589 -4.96 -35.54 -54.88
N GLY A 590 -3.98 -36.02 -54.10
CA GLY A 590 -3.37 -35.30 -52.98
C GLY A 590 -2.96 -33.85 -53.29
N GLU A 591 -2.29 -33.63 -54.42
CA GLU A 591 -1.91 -32.27 -54.88
C GLU A 591 -3.09 -31.30 -54.96
N ILE A 592 -4.20 -31.69 -55.58
CA ILE A 592 -5.38 -30.80 -55.75
C ILE A 592 -5.97 -30.45 -54.39
N ARG A 593 -6.07 -31.43 -53.50
CA ARG A 593 -6.62 -31.27 -52.15
C ARG A 593 -5.74 -30.33 -51.30
N LEU A 594 -4.43 -30.51 -51.35
CA LEU A 594 -3.46 -29.65 -50.66
C LEU A 594 -3.47 -28.21 -51.21
N THR A 595 -3.56 -28.04 -52.54
CA THR A 595 -3.63 -26.71 -53.16
C THR A 595 -4.96 -26.02 -52.83
N MET A 596 -6.06 -26.76 -52.76
CA MET A 596 -7.37 -26.25 -52.34
C MET A 596 -7.36 -25.79 -50.87
N GLU A 597 -6.75 -26.57 -49.97
CA GLU A 597 -6.58 -26.17 -48.57
C GLU A 597 -5.73 -24.88 -48.45
N LYS A 598 -4.60 -24.80 -49.17
CA LYS A 598 -3.77 -23.59 -49.20
C LYS A 598 -4.54 -22.38 -49.74
N ALA A 599 -5.35 -22.58 -50.78
CA ALA A 599 -6.21 -21.53 -51.32
C ALA A 599 -7.25 -21.07 -50.27
N LEU A 600 -7.89 -21.99 -49.55
CA LEU A 600 -8.86 -21.64 -48.50
C LEU A 600 -8.22 -20.92 -47.31
N ASN A 601 -7.05 -21.37 -46.86
CA ASN A 601 -6.32 -20.75 -45.74
C ASN A 601 -5.79 -19.34 -46.10
N THR A 602 -5.51 -19.07 -47.38
CA THR A 602 -5.10 -17.74 -47.83
C THR A 602 -6.26 -16.76 -47.99
N VAL A 603 -7.51 -17.25 -48.08
CA VAL A 603 -8.72 -16.42 -47.95
C VAL A 603 -8.97 -16.08 -46.47
N GLY A 604 -8.01 -15.38 -45.86
CA GLY A 604 -8.19 -14.80 -44.54
C GLY A 604 -9.26 -13.71 -44.61
N ILE A 605 -10.28 -13.80 -43.76
CA ILE A 605 -11.32 -12.75 -43.68
C ILE A 605 -10.68 -11.51 -43.03
N PRO A 606 -10.41 -10.41 -43.78
CA PRO A 606 -9.77 -9.21 -43.23
C PRO A 606 -10.61 -8.50 -42.17
N ILE A 607 -11.87 -8.90 -42.00
CA ILE A 607 -12.77 -8.42 -40.96
C ILE A 607 -12.37 -8.96 -39.58
N SER A 608 -11.85 -10.20 -39.47
CA SER A 608 -11.51 -10.78 -38.16
C SER A 608 -10.28 -10.09 -37.53
N THR A 609 -9.28 -9.74 -38.35
CA THR A 609 -8.10 -8.99 -37.90
C THR A 609 -8.49 -7.58 -37.47
N LYS A 610 -9.33 -6.88 -38.25
CA LYS A 610 -9.89 -5.57 -37.86
C LYS A 610 -10.68 -5.63 -36.55
N LEU A 611 -11.45 -6.70 -36.32
CA LEU A 611 -12.19 -6.91 -35.07
C LEU A 611 -11.28 -7.12 -33.86
N ARG A 612 -10.22 -7.93 -34.00
CA ARG A 612 -9.23 -8.15 -32.94
C ARG A 612 -8.52 -6.85 -32.57
N PHE A 613 -8.09 -6.08 -33.57
CA PHE A 613 -7.51 -4.76 -33.35
C PHE A 613 -8.48 -3.83 -32.62
N ALA A 614 -9.76 -3.77 -33.03
CA ALA A 614 -10.77 -2.96 -32.36
C ALA A 614 -11.00 -3.36 -30.89
N ALA A 615 -11.02 -4.68 -30.60
CA ALA A 615 -11.18 -5.19 -29.23
C ALA A 615 -9.97 -4.85 -28.35
N ILE A 616 -8.75 -5.01 -28.86
CA ILE A 616 -7.52 -4.64 -28.14
C ILE A 616 -7.48 -3.13 -27.88
N PHE A 617 -7.76 -2.31 -28.90
CA PHE A 617 -7.79 -0.85 -28.75
C PHE A 617 -8.81 -0.46 -27.67
N ARG A 618 -10.03 -1.01 -27.72
CA ARG A 618 -11.06 -0.75 -26.70
C ARG A 618 -10.57 -1.10 -25.29
N LEU A 619 -9.95 -2.27 -25.10
CA LEU A 619 -9.40 -2.68 -23.79
C LEU A 619 -8.35 -1.69 -23.28
N VAL A 620 -7.43 -1.23 -24.15
CA VAL A 620 -6.42 -0.23 -23.81
C VAL A 620 -7.05 1.09 -23.39
N PHE A 621 -8.07 1.58 -24.11
CA PHE A 621 -8.79 2.81 -23.74
C PHE A 621 -9.54 2.68 -22.41
N THR A 622 -10.18 1.53 -22.14
CA THR A 622 -10.86 1.32 -20.85
C THR A 622 -9.89 1.31 -19.68
N PHE A 623 -8.71 0.67 -19.83
CA PHE A 623 -7.67 0.70 -18.81
C PHE A 623 -7.05 2.09 -18.63
N GLY A 624 -6.74 2.78 -19.73
CA GLY A 624 -6.23 4.15 -19.70
C GLY A 624 -7.20 5.11 -19.01
N TYR A 625 -8.50 4.98 -19.27
CA TYR A 625 -9.56 5.75 -18.60
C TYR A 625 -9.63 5.46 -17.10
N ALA A 626 -9.59 4.18 -16.69
CA ALA A 626 -9.59 3.80 -15.28
C ALA A 626 -8.38 4.36 -14.52
N ILE A 627 -7.19 4.29 -15.13
CA ILE A 627 -5.96 4.86 -14.56
C ILE A 627 -6.06 6.39 -14.49
N GLY A 628 -6.52 7.04 -15.56
CA GLY A 628 -6.68 8.49 -15.62
C GLY A 628 -7.63 9.04 -14.55
N ILE A 629 -8.77 8.39 -14.33
CA ILE A 629 -9.69 8.72 -13.23
C ILE A 629 -9.01 8.54 -11.88
N THR A 630 -8.28 7.45 -11.68
CA THR A 630 -7.61 7.18 -10.41
C THR A 630 -6.56 8.25 -10.10
N ILE A 631 -5.76 8.64 -11.09
CA ILE A 631 -4.75 9.71 -10.96
C ILE A 631 -5.43 11.07 -10.70
N TRP A 632 -6.49 11.39 -11.44
CA TRP A 632 -7.23 12.64 -11.26
C TRP A 632 -7.86 12.74 -9.86
N ILE A 633 -8.44 11.65 -9.34
CA ILE A 633 -8.97 11.58 -7.97
C ILE A 633 -7.85 11.78 -6.94
N ILE A 634 -6.66 11.23 -7.17
CA ILE A 634 -5.51 11.41 -6.26
C ILE A 634 -5.05 12.88 -6.26
N PHE A 635 -4.95 13.51 -7.44
CA PHE A 635 -4.46 14.89 -7.56
C PHE A 635 -5.46 15.94 -7.05
N SER A 636 -6.74 15.83 -7.41
CA SER A 636 -7.75 16.83 -7.04
C SER A 636 -8.02 16.94 -5.54
N TYR A 637 -7.70 15.90 -4.75
CA TYR A 637 -7.93 15.90 -3.30
C TYR A 637 -6.66 16.04 -2.46
N GLY A 638 -5.47 15.94 -3.07
CA GLY A 638 -4.19 16.14 -2.36
C GLY A 638 -3.94 17.59 -1.94
N SER A 639 -4.40 18.57 -2.74
CA SER A 639 -4.16 20.00 -2.48
C SER A 639 -5.04 20.58 -1.38
N ASN A 640 -6.29 20.10 -1.23
CA ASN A 640 -7.27 20.71 -0.32
C ASN A 640 -7.01 20.38 1.16
N LYS A 641 -6.27 19.29 1.46
CA LYS A 641 -5.87 18.96 2.84
C LYS A 641 -4.80 19.90 3.41
N ILE A 642 -3.99 20.51 2.54
CA ILE A 642 -2.91 21.42 2.97
C ILE A 642 -3.53 22.75 3.43
N LEU A 643 -4.45 23.30 2.63
CA LEU A 643 -5.08 24.59 2.91
C LEU A 643 -5.96 24.58 4.17
N PHE A 644 -6.69 23.49 4.41
CA PHE A 644 -7.52 23.36 5.62
C PHE A 644 -6.67 23.18 6.89
N LYS A 645 -5.52 22.51 6.78
CA LYS A 645 -4.58 22.33 7.90
C LYS A 645 -3.92 23.65 8.29
N ASP A 646 -3.57 24.48 7.31
CA ASP A 646 -2.94 25.79 7.56
C ASP A 646 -3.91 26.80 8.22
N ILE A 647 -5.21 26.75 7.87
CA ILE A 647 -6.25 27.61 8.47
C ILE A 647 -6.53 27.23 9.93
N LEU A 648 -6.54 25.94 10.25
CA LEU A 648 -6.80 25.44 11.61
C LEU A 648 -5.64 25.78 12.57
N LEU A 649 -4.41 25.76 12.04
CA LEU A 649 -3.20 26.16 12.77
C LEU A 649 -3.22 27.66 13.14
N LEU A 650 -3.70 28.51 12.21
CA LEU A 650 -3.86 29.94 12.45
C LEU A 650 -4.92 30.23 13.54
N SER A 651 -6.04 29.50 13.53
CA SER A 651 -7.11 29.66 14.52
C SER A 651 -6.62 29.38 15.95
N ASN A 652 -5.82 28.33 16.14
CA ASN A 652 -5.31 27.96 17.46
C ASN A 652 -4.32 29.00 18.02
N VAL A 653 -3.47 29.58 17.17
CA VAL A 653 -2.53 30.64 17.58
C VAL A 653 -3.26 31.93 18.00
N ILE A 654 -4.38 32.24 17.36
CA ILE A 654 -5.21 33.40 17.70
C ILE A 654 -5.91 33.17 19.06
N ASP A 655 -6.48 31.98 19.29
CA ASP A 655 -7.12 31.62 20.57
C ASP A 655 -6.14 31.69 21.76
N ASP A 656 -4.88 31.27 21.57
CA ASP A 656 -3.84 31.35 22.60
C ASP A 656 -3.44 32.81 22.91
N PHE A 657 -3.45 33.68 21.89
CA PHE A 657 -3.17 35.11 22.04
C PHE A 657 -4.32 35.83 22.77
N GLU A 658 -5.58 35.50 22.46
CA GLU A 658 -6.77 36.03 23.14
C GLU A 658 -6.74 35.70 24.65
N ARG A 659 -6.50 34.44 25.03
CA ARG A 659 -6.44 34.02 26.45
C ARG A 659 -5.33 34.73 27.22
N MET A 660 -4.18 34.95 26.59
CA MET A 660 -3.05 35.65 27.22
C MET A 660 -3.37 37.14 27.47
N SER A 661 -4.05 37.79 26.52
CA SER A 661 -4.42 39.21 26.63
C SER A 661 -5.51 39.47 27.68
N ILE A 662 -6.50 38.58 27.79
CA ILE A 662 -7.55 38.63 28.83
C ILE A 662 -6.95 38.43 30.23
N ASN A 663 -6.00 37.51 30.39
CA ASN A 663 -5.32 37.29 31.68
C ASN A 663 -4.42 38.47 32.09
N LEU A 664 -3.84 39.20 31.14
CA LEU A 664 -3.05 40.41 31.41
C LEU A 664 -3.94 41.60 31.79
N ALA A 665 -5.08 41.77 31.12
CA ALA A 665 -6.08 42.76 31.49
C ALA A 665 -6.68 42.45 32.88
N SER A 666 -6.98 41.18 33.17
CA SER A 666 -7.49 40.77 34.48
C SER A 666 -6.45 40.92 35.60
N LEU A 667 -5.15 40.74 35.31
CA LEU A 667 -4.06 41.04 36.27
C LEU A 667 -3.92 42.53 36.58
N PHE A 668 -4.18 43.41 35.60
CA PHE A 668 -4.21 44.86 35.83
C PHE A 668 -5.46 45.28 36.64
N PHE A 669 -6.64 44.72 36.33
CA PHE A 669 -7.90 45.07 37.00
C PHE A 669 -8.11 44.39 38.37
N SER A 670 -7.56 43.20 38.60
CA SER A 670 -7.60 42.52 39.90
C SER A 670 -6.77 43.22 40.97
N SER A 671 -5.84 44.12 40.57
CA SER A 671 -5.15 45.01 41.50
C SER A 671 -6.06 46.10 42.11
N TYR A 672 -7.23 46.32 41.52
CA TYR A 672 -8.15 47.43 41.88
C TYR A 672 -9.50 46.96 42.46
N SER A 673 -9.87 45.70 42.27
CA SER A 673 -11.19 45.16 42.62
C SER A 673 -11.11 44.08 43.69
N GLN A 674 -11.27 44.45 44.97
CA GLN A 674 -11.64 43.49 46.02
C GLN A 674 -12.74 44.05 46.93
N LYS A 675 -13.98 43.93 46.47
CA LYS A 675 -15.14 43.73 47.36
C LYS A 675 -16.31 43.14 46.56
N TYR A 676 -16.40 41.81 46.42
CA TYR A 676 -17.62 40.99 46.52
C TYR A 676 -17.35 39.50 46.20
N GLU A 677 -18.18 38.65 46.78
CA GLU A 677 -18.11 37.21 47.15
C GLU A 677 -17.86 36.08 46.11
N LYS A 678 -17.55 34.91 46.71
CA LYS A 678 -17.27 33.54 46.24
C LYS A 678 -18.51 32.76 45.74
N GLU A 679 -18.31 31.78 44.82
CA GLU A 679 -18.48 30.32 45.06
C GLU A 679 -18.23 29.40 43.82
N ASN A 680 -17.37 28.38 44.02
CA ASN A 680 -17.34 26.98 43.50
C ASN A 680 -16.71 26.50 42.16
N GLN A 681 -15.78 25.53 42.36
CA GLN A 681 -15.45 24.27 41.65
C GLN A 681 -14.30 24.16 40.60
N ASP A 682 -13.10 23.82 41.11
CA ASP A 682 -12.34 22.55 40.96
C ASP A 682 -12.14 21.80 39.60
N TYR A 683 -10.84 21.68 39.22
CA TYR A 683 -10.04 20.48 38.80
C TYR A 683 -9.39 20.31 37.37
N LEU A 684 -8.03 20.32 37.37
CA LEU A 684 -6.94 19.61 36.60
C LEU A 684 -6.81 19.70 35.04
N ILE A 685 -5.80 20.36 34.41
CA ILE A 685 -4.31 20.22 34.26
C ILE A 685 -3.80 19.21 33.19
N TYR A 686 -3.05 19.69 32.17
CA TYR A 686 -1.66 19.28 31.76
C TYR A 686 -1.10 20.13 30.56
N ASN A 687 0.19 20.44 30.29
CA ASN A 687 1.46 20.79 30.99
C ASN A 687 2.54 20.88 29.84
N ASP A 688 3.28 21.96 29.54
CA ASP A 688 4.61 22.23 30.13
C ASP A 688 5.20 23.62 29.79
N SER A 689 4.66 24.42 28.84
CA SER A 689 5.00 25.86 28.73
C SER A 689 4.17 26.72 29.68
N ASN A 690 2.94 26.25 29.93
CA ASN A 690 2.06 26.74 30.99
C ASN A 690 2.67 26.57 32.38
N LYS A 691 3.61 25.65 32.60
CA LYS A 691 4.18 25.43 33.94
C LYS A 691 5.00 26.63 34.42
N ALA A 692 5.72 27.34 33.55
CA ALA A 692 6.45 28.55 33.98
C ALA A 692 5.52 29.73 34.31
N LEU A 693 4.42 29.89 33.56
CA LEU A 693 3.43 30.95 33.78
C LEU A 693 2.45 30.61 34.91
N ILE A 694 2.11 29.33 35.09
CA ILE A 694 1.33 28.81 36.20
C ILE A 694 2.19 28.74 37.46
N ASP A 695 3.50 28.47 37.39
CA ASP A 695 4.39 28.58 38.55
C ASP A 695 4.57 30.05 38.93
N LEU A 696 4.59 30.99 37.97
CA LEU A 696 4.56 32.44 38.25
C LEU A 696 3.21 32.87 38.86
N SER A 697 2.08 32.38 38.32
CA SER A 697 0.74 32.61 38.87
C SER A 697 0.59 32.01 40.26
N ASN A 698 0.99 30.76 40.46
CA ASN A 698 0.96 30.03 41.73
C ASN A 698 1.94 30.65 42.75
N PHE A 699 3.08 31.17 42.31
CA PHE A 699 4.04 31.89 43.15
C PHE A 699 3.46 33.24 43.60
N MET A 700 2.79 33.96 42.70
CA MET A 700 2.06 35.18 43.03
C MET A 700 0.87 34.87 43.96
N ASP A 701 0.09 33.83 43.68
CA ASP A 701 -1.02 33.38 44.50
C ASP A 701 -0.57 32.81 45.86
N GLN A 702 0.62 32.21 45.97
CA GLN A 702 1.25 31.80 47.24
C GLN A 702 1.76 33.02 48.04
N LEU A 703 2.35 34.01 47.38
CA LEU A 703 2.72 35.29 47.99
C LEU A 703 1.51 36.08 48.52
N TYR A 704 0.33 35.88 47.93
CA TYR A 704 -0.90 36.57 48.32
C TYR A 704 -1.83 35.76 49.26
N SER A 705 -1.73 34.43 49.30
CA SER A 705 -2.58 33.57 50.16
C SER A 705 -2.00 33.29 51.55
N ASN A 706 -0.67 33.36 51.73
CA ASN A 706 -0.04 33.22 53.04
C ASN A 706 0.32 34.60 53.62
N ASN A 707 -0.39 34.99 54.68
CA ASN A 707 -0.23 36.27 55.39
C ASN A 707 1.09 36.40 56.21
N ASP A 708 2.10 35.56 55.95
CA ASP A 708 3.36 35.58 56.70
C ASP A 708 4.36 36.55 56.07
N LYS A 709 4.69 37.59 56.84
CA LYS A 709 5.67 38.64 56.50
C LYS A 709 7.06 38.09 56.12
N GLU A 710 7.38 36.83 56.42
CA GLU A 710 8.69 36.24 56.15
C GLU A 710 8.92 35.92 54.66
N ASP A 711 7.89 35.51 53.91
CA ASP A 711 8.02 35.19 52.47
C ASP A 711 8.07 36.46 51.60
N LEU A 712 7.43 37.53 52.05
CA LEU A 712 7.52 38.87 51.45
C LEU A 712 8.88 39.54 51.73
N ILE A 713 9.47 39.25 52.91
CA ILE A 713 10.87 39.60 53.21
C ILE A 713 11.82 38.74 52.36
N LEU A 714 11.49 37.46 52.09
CA LEU A 714 12.27 36.59 51.21
C LEU A 714 12.21 37.06 49.74
N PHE A 715 11.03 37.43 49.22
CA PHE A 715 10.88 38.02 47.89
C PHE A 715 11.66 39.34 47.77
N ASN A 716 11.55 40.23 48.77
CA ASN A 716 12.31 41.47 48.79
C ASN A 716 13.82 41.21 48.96
N ARG A 717 14.21 40.17 49.71
CA ARG A 717 15.61 39.74 49.88
C ARG A 717 16.15 39.09 48.59
N ILE A 718 15.35 38.34 47.83
CA ILE A 718 15.70 37.73 46.53
C ILE A 718 15.79 38.82 45.45
N PHE A 719 14.86 39.78 45.43
CA PHE A 719 14.84 40.88 44.46
C PHE A 719 15.93 41.93 44.75
N SER A 720 16.30 42.12 46.03
CA SER A 720 17.45 42.95 46.41
C SER A 720 18.80 42.20 46.36
N SER A 721 18.83 40.87 46.53
CA SER A 721 20.05 40.04 46.38
C SER A 721 20.33 39.62 44.93
N SER A 722 19.34 39.74 44.03
CA SER A 722 19.50 39.52 42.59
C SER A 722 19.80 40.81 41.81
N LEU A 723 20.26 41.85 42.53
CA LEU A 723 21.21 42.78 41.94
C LEU A 723 22.45 41.96 41.59
N VAL A 724 22.42 41.27 40.44
CA VAL A 724 23.61 40.80 39.74
C VAL A 724 24.49 42.02 39.74
N ASP A 725 25.63 41.94 40.44
CA ASP A 725 26.55 43.04 40.56
C ASP A 725 26.81 43.50 39.12
N THR A 726 26.37 44.72 38.78
CA THR A 726 26.44 45.26 37.40
C THR A 726 27.85 45.23 36.79
N VAL A 727 28.83 44.84 37.60
CA VAL A 727 30.21 44.51 37.28
C VAL A 727 30.34 43.23 36.42
N GLU A 728 29.41 42.27 36.42
CA GLU A 728 29.64 40.98 35.71
C GLU A 728 29.32 40.97 34.20
N CYS A 729 28.37 41.77 33.68
CA CYS A 729 28.25 41.98 32.21
C CYS A 729 29.34 42.96 31.66
N SER A 730 30.25 43.49 32.50
CA SER A 730 31.19 44.58 32.12
C SER A 730 32.47 44.16 31.37
N ILE A 731 32.70 42.87 31.12
CA ILE A 731 33.95 42.41 30.49
C ILE A 731 34.02 42.76 28.97
N LEU A 732 32.95 43.29 28.37
CA LEU A 732 32.88 43.63 26.94
C LEU A 732 32.71 45.14 26.67
N ASP A 733 33.43 45.99 27.39
CA ASP A 733 33.45 47.47 27.23
C ASP A 733 34.05 47.99 25.89
N THR A 734 34.22 47.15 24.87
CA THR A 734 34.80 47.55 23.56
C THR A 734 33.85 47.56 22.37
N LEU A 735 32.58 47.14 22.55
CA LEU A 735 31.59 47.17 21.47
C LEU A 735 30.52 48.22 21.75
N LYS A 736 30.55 49.32 20.99
CA LYS A 736 29.47 50.32 21.00
C LYS A 736 28.15 49.62 20.64
N PRO A 737 27.09 49.73 21.47
CA PRO A 737 25.78 49.19 21.11
C PRO A 737 25.27 49.93 19.87
N VAL A 738 25.00 49.16 18.81
CA VAL A 738 24.28 49.67 17.63
C VAL A 738 22.80 49.68 18.01
N TYR A 739 22.34 50.79 18.57
CA TYR A 739 20.92 51.04 18.76
C TYR A 739 20.27 51.17 17.38
N LYS A 740 19.45 50.18 17.03
CA LYS A 740 18.42 50.35 16.01
C LYS A 740 17.15 50.65 16.79
N GLU A 741 16.72 51.91 16.81
CA GLU A 741 15.44 52.33 17.37
C GLU A 741 14.32 51.62 16.59
N MET A 742 13.91 50.43 17.06
CA MET A 742 12.61 49.88 16.75
C MET A 742 11.68 50.37 17.85
N GLY A 743 10.62 51.09 17.47
CA GLY A 743 9.56 51.51 18.37
C GLY A 743 8.82 50.29 18.92
N SER A 744 9.38 49.66 19.95
CA SER A 744 8.72 48.63 20.73
C SER A 744 7.80 49.30 21.75
N THR A 745 6.56 48.81 21.86
CA THR A 745 5.62 49.29 22.88
C THR A 745 6.16 49.02 24.29
N PRO A 746 5.82 49.85 25.30
CA PRO A 746 6.25 49.65 26.69
C PRO A 746 5.93 48.26 27.25
N ASP A 747 4.82 47.66 26.80
CA ASP A 747 4.41 46.30 27.13
C ASP A 747 5.42 45.25 26.62
N PHE A 748 5.88 45.37 25.38
CA PHE A 748 6.89 44.45 24.82
C PHE A 748 8.22 44.53 25.59
N GLN A 749 8.63 45.73 25.99
CA GLN A 749 9.85 45.95 26.77
C GLN A 749 9.74 45.38 28.19
N LEU A 750 8.58 45.52 28.83
CA LEU A 750 8.31 44.95 30.15
C LEU A 750 8.28 43.42 30.11
N ARG A 751 7.65 42.81 29.10
CA ARG A 751 7.62 41.35 28.93
C ARG A 751 9.01 40.78 28.66
N GLY A 752 9.79 41.44 27.79
CA GLY A 752 11.18 41.06 27.53
C GLY A 752 12.01 41.05 28.81
N PHE A 753 11.89 42.09 29.63
CA PHE A 753 12.58 42.20 30.91
C PHE A 753 12.21 41.08 31.90
N ILE A 754 10.91 40.83 32.08
CA ILE A 754 10.42 39.82 33.03
C ILE A 754 10.88 38.43 32.59
N TYR A 755 10.79 38.14 31.29
CA TYR A 755 11.21 36.87 30.72
C TYR A 755 12.72 36.63 30.91
N GLU A 756 13.56 37.61 30.59
CA GLU A 756 15.01 37.51 30.76
C GLU A 756 15.42 37.39 32.23
N THR A 757 14.72 38.08 33.14
CA THR A 757 14.94 37.98 34.58
C THR A 757 14.56 36.58 35.10
N LEU A 758 13.45 36.01 34.60
CA LEU A 758 13.03 34.66 34.95
C LEU A 758 14.02 33.60 34.42
N ILE A 759 14.56 33.78 33.22
CA ILE A 759 15.65 32.94 32.69
C ILE A 759 16.84 32.93 33.63
N LEU A 760 17.27 34.10 34.14
CA LEU A 760 18.37 34.20 35.10
C LEU A 760 18.03 33.65 36.48
N MET A 761 16.75 33.63 36.87
CA MET A 761 16.32 33.11 38.17
C MET A 761 16.18 31.59 38.17
N VAL A 762 15.63 31.01 37.10
CA VAL A 762 15.30 29.57 37.00
C VAL A 762 16.51 28.72 36.65
N ASN A 763 17.43 29.24 35.84
CA ASN A 763 18.56 28.47 35.34
C ASN A 763 19.63 28.20 36.41
N SER A 764 20.35 27.08 36.27
CA SER A 764 21.46 26.72 37.16
C SER A 764 22.63 27.72 37.06
N ASP A 765 23.51 27.80 38.07
CA ASP A 765 24.64 28.75 38.06
C ASP A 765 25.54 28.60 36.80
N VAL A 766 25.64 27.40 36.24
CA VAL A 766 26.39 27.11 35.00
C VAL A 766 25.68 27.68 33.77
N GLU A 767 24.35 27.59 33.72
CA GLU A 767 23.54 28.16 32.63
C GLU A 767 23.41 29.68 32.76
N LYS A 768 23.37 30.23 33.98
CA LYS A 768 23.45 31.68 34.22
C LYS A 768 24.75 32.24 33.65
N GLN A 769 25.89 31.57 33.87
CA GLN A 769 27.16 31.95 33.26
C GLN A 769 27.05 31.97 31.72
N HIS A 770 26.39 30.99 31.10
CA HIS A 770 26.17 30.97 29.65
C HIS A 770 25.39 32.21 29.15
N TRP A 771 24.32 32.61 29.85
CA TRP A 771 23.55 33.81 29.50
C TRP A 771 24.32 35.11 29.74
N LEU A 772 25.13 35.16 30.80
CA LEU A 772 26.01 36.30 31.09
C LEU A 772 27.13 36.47 30.05
N PHE A 773 27.50 35.40 29.32
CA PHE A 773 28.43 35.49 28.18
C PHE A 773 27.74 35.74 26.83
N ASP A 774 26.40 35.66 26.75
CA ASP A 774 25.66 35.97 25.53
C ASP A 774 25.46 37.49 25.39
N THR A 775 26.18 38.07 24.43
CA THR A 775 26.15 39.51 24.14
C THR A 775 24.77 40.03 23.76
N ASN A 776 23.91 39.22 23.13
CA ASN A 776 22.56 39.66 22.77
C ASN A 776 21.67 39.71 24.02
N PHE A 777 21.83 38.73 24.90
CA PHE A 777 21.14 38.68 26.17
C PHE A 777 21.54 39.86 27.08
N CYS A 778 22.85 40.10 27.34
CA CYS A 778 23.28 41.25 28.16
C CYS A 778 22.84 42.59 27.53
N ASN A 779 22.87 42.75 26.19
CA ASN A 779 22.44 43.99 25.54
C ASN A 779 20.92 44.23 25.65
N SER A 780 20.12 43.19 25.46
CA SER A 780 18.66 43.25 25.62
C SER A 780 18.29 43.53 27.08
N TYR A 781 18.93 42.82 28.01
CA TYR A 781 18.73 42.96 29.45
C TYR A 781 19.10 44.38 29.94
N HIS A 782 20.24 44.92 29.51
CA HIS A 782 20.66 46.29 29.83
C HIS A 782 19.75 47.35 29.18
N GLY A 783 19.30 47.12 27.94
CA GLY A 783 18.36 48.01 27.27
C GLY A 783 17.05 48.14 28.05
N ASN A 784 16.59 47.03 28.64
CA ASN A 784 15.37 46.97 29.43
C ASN A 784 15.53 47.47 30.89
N TYR A 785 16.74 47.47 31.45
CA TYR A 785 17.04 47.97 32.80
C TYR A 785 16.66 49.44 33.01
N GLY A 786 16.80 50.28 31.97
CA GLY A 786 16.34 51.69 32.02
C GLY A 786 14.84 51.80 32.26
N ASN A 787 14.04 50.91 31.68
CA ASN A 787 12.59 50.85 31.83
C ASN A 787 12.19 50.28 33.19
N GLN A 788 13.00 49.40 33.78
CA GLN A 788 12.80 48.87 35.13
C GLN A 788 12.70 49.99 36.16
N LYS A 789 13.59 50.99 36.11
CA LYS A 789 13.57 52.12 37.05
C LYS A 789 12.29 52.95 36.93
N THR A 790 11.82 53.14 35.70
CA THR A 790 10.58 53.88 35.40
C THR A 790 9.34 53.12 35.89
N ILE A 791 9.31 51.80 35.69
CA ILE A 791 8.21 50.93 36.10
C ILE A 791 8.20 50.71 37.63
N LEU A 792 9.36 50.60 38.26
CA LEU A 792 9.48 50.53 39.73
C LEU A 792 8.98 51.82 40.40
N ASN A 793 9.25 52.98 39.78
CA ASN A 793 8.71 54.27 40.20
C ASN A 793 7.19 54.36 39.99
N LEU A 794 6.65 53.72 38.95
CA LEU A 794 5.21 53.61 38.69
C LEU A 794 4.52 52.73 39.76
N PHE A 795 5.09 51.57 40.08
CA PHE A 795 4.53 50.64 41.08
C PHE A 795 4.59 51.20 42.51
N THR A 796 5.66 51.92 42.87
CA THR A 796 5.75 52.61 44.17
C THR A 796 4.78 53.80 44.30
N TYR A 797 4.24 54.30 43.18
CA TYR A 797 3.23 55.35 43.14
C TYR A 797 1.80 54.80 43.17
N LEU A 798 1.52 53.71 42.45
CA LEU A 798 0.20 53.08 42.36
C LEU A 798 -0.25 52.41 43.67
N SER A 799 0.64 52.17 44.63
CA SER A 799 0.28 51.58 45.93
C SER A 799 1.04 52.20 47.12
N PRO A 800 0.40 53.08 47.93
CA PRO A 800 1.03 53.73 49.08
C PRO A 800 1.55 52.77 50.16
N SER A 801 0.98 51.57 50.26
CA SER A 801 1.40 50.50 51.19
C SER A 801 2.80 49.97 50.89
N TRP A 802 3.26 50.06 49.64
CA TRP A 802 4.60 49.62 49.23
C TRP A 802 5.70 50.63 49.61
N LYS A 803 5.35 51.92 49.68
CA LYS A 803 6.25 53.03 50.04
C LYS A 803 6.78 52.94 51.48
N GLY A 804 6.00 52.35 52.40
CA GLY A 804 6.40 52.14 53.80
C GLY A 804 7.38 50.98 53.99
N ILE A 805 7.24 49.91 53.21
CA ILE A 805 8.09 48.71 53.27
C ILE A 805 9.45 48.97 52.61
N PHE A 806 9.47 49.73 51.51
CA PHE A 806 10.71 50.05 50.78
C PHE A 806 11.59 51.10 51.51
N ASN A 807 10.98 52.13 52.11
CA ASN A 807 11.74 53.16 52.84
C ASN A 807 12.36 52.67 54.16
N GLY A 808 11.88 51.56 54.71
CA GLY A 808 12.46 50.92 55.91
C GLY A 808 13.75 50.14 55.64
N GLY A 809 13.88 49.52 54.45
CA GLY A 809 15.07 48.75 54.05
C GLY A 809 16.19 49.61 53.46
N PHE A 810 15.86 50.67 52.72
CA PHE A 810 16.87 51.46 51.99
C PHE A 810 17.66 52.43 52.88
N LYS A 811 17.12 52.81 54.05
CA LYS A 811 17.80 53.70 55.02
C LYS A 811 18.92 53.01 55.83
N ALA A 812 19.07 51.69 55.70
CA ALA A 812 20.10 50.91 56.39
C ALA A 812 21.33 50.58 55.51
N MET A 813 21.34 50.94 54.22
CA MET A 813 22.37 50.47 53.27
C MET A 813 23.16 51.60 52.57
N THR A 814 22.87 52.88 52.83
CA THR A 814 23.55 54.01 52.17
C THR A 814 24.23 54.97 53.15
N SER A 815 25.03 54.45 54.10
CA SER A 815 25.92 55.28 54.92
C SER A 815 27.40 55.26 54.55
N ASP A 816 27.87 54.57 53.50
CA ASP A 816 29.34 54.52 53.27
C ASP A 816 29.89 54.62 51.84
N ILE A 817 29.11 54.84 50.77
CA ILE A 817 29.71 54.95 49.43
C ILE A 817 29.12 56.10 48.60
N ILE A 818 29.38 57.34 49.04
CA ILE A 818 29.48 58.50 48.14
C ILE A 818 30.69 59.34 48.58
N LYS A 819 31.84 59.14 47.92
CA LYS A 819 32.85 60.19 47.72
C LYS A 819 33.85 59.78 46.64
N ASN A 820 33.58 60.15 45.39
CA ASN A 820 34.46 61.03 44.60
C ASN A 820 34.14 61.03 43.10
N ARG A 821 34.23 62.24 42.54
CA ARG A 821 34.45 62.63 41.14
C ARG A 821 33.25 62.68 40.18
N THR A 822 32.63 63.84 40.24
CA THR A 822 32.18 64.62 39.09
C THR A 822 33.35 65.07 38.17
N SER A 823 32.97 65.35 36.92
CA SER A 823 33.50 66.37 35.98
C SER A 823 34.43 65.94 34.84
N SER A 824 34.17 66.58 33.69
CA SER A 824 34.74 66.42 32.33
C SER A 824 34.15 65.23 31.56
N LEU A 825 33.46 65.37 30.43
CA LEU A 825 33.59 66.34 29.34
C LEU A 825 32.22 66.74 28.76
N LEU A 826 31.89 68.02 28.92
CA LEU A 826 31.15 68.79 27.91
C LEU A 826 32.13 69.14 26.80
N SER A 827 31.85 68.75 25.55
CA SER A 827 32.14 69.55 24.34
C SER A 827 31.90 68.74 23.06
N SER A 828 30.80 69.01 22.35
CA SER A 828 30.83 69.53 20.97
C SER A 828 29.41 69.50 20.37
N SER A 829 29.01 70.66 19.88
CA SER A 829 27.77 70.98 19.15
C SER A 829 27.95 70.73 17.63
N PRO A 830 27.06 71.20 16.73
CA PRO A 830 25.90 70.51 16.18
C PRO A 830 26.00 70.40 14.62
N VAL A 831 24.88 70.07 13.97
CA VAL A 831 24.50 70.38 12.55
C VAL A 831 24.57 69.23 11.52
N SER A 832 23.46 69.16 10.76
CA SER A 832 23.20 68.50 9.46
C SER A 832 22.75 67.03 9.47
N LEU A 833 21.46 66.79 9.25
CA LEU A 833 20.92 66.26 7.98
C LEU A 833 19.43 65.88 8.17
N PHE A 834 18.56 66.85 7.95
CA PHE A 834 17.20 66.61 7.47
C PHE A 834 17.26 66.78 5.95
N GLY A 835 16.99 65.72 5.20
CA GLY A 835 16.90 65.76 3.75
C GLY A 835 17.49 64.51 3.11
N VAL A 836 16.71 63.93 2.20
CA VAL A 836 17.00 62.74 1.38
C VAL A 836 16.64 61.43 2.07
N TYR A 837 15.37 61.00 1.91
CA TYR A 837 14.97 59.65 1.43
C TYR A 837 13.46 59.40 1.62
N THR A 838 12.61 60.27 1.07
CA THR A 838 11.20 59.93 0.76
C THR A 838 10.81 60.43 -0.64
N THR A 839 11.66 60.22 -1.63
CA THR A 839 11.28 60.47 -3.03
C THR A 839 12.09 59.59 -3.99
N ASN A 840 11.73 58.31 -4.16
CA ASN A 840 12.03 57.66 -5.45
C ASN A 840 11.22 56.41 -5.87
N ASN A 841 10.27 55.89 -5.09
CA ASN A 841 9.46 54.73 -5.56
C ASN A 841 7.94 54.96 -5.67
N THR A 842 7.41 56.13 -5.30
CA THR A 842 5.97 56.43 -5.42
C THR A 842 5.58 57.30 -6.62
N LYS A 843 6.55 57.82 -7.40
CA LYS A 843 6.30 58.60 -8.62
C LYS A 843 6.34 57.81 -9.93
N LYS A 844 6.57 56.49 -9.89
CA LYS A 844 6.64 55.65 -11.10
C LYS A 844 5.41 54.75 -11.32
N ILE A 845 4.43 54.80 -10.42
CA ILE A 845 3.15 54.07 -10.52
C ILE A 845 1.97 55.05 -10.73
N ALA A 846 2.11 56.31 -10.33
CA ALA A 846 1.07 57.34 -10.47
C ALA A 846 1.02 58.06 -11.85
N SER A 847 1.74 57.56 -12.88
CA SER A 847 1.70 58.15 -14.23
C SER A 847 1.23 57.17 -15.32
N GLN A 848 0.54 56.09 -14.94
CA GLN A 848 0.02 55.10 -15.90
C GLN A 848 -1.37 54.53 -15.58
N SER A 849 -2.18 55.21 -14.75
CA SER A 849 -3.57 54.79 -14.50
C SER A 849 -4.58 55.96 -14.56
N ASP A 850 -4.41 56.87 -15.51
CA ASP A 850 -5.54 57.67 -15.96
C ASP A 850 -6.29 56.85 -17.03
N LYS A 851 -7.50 56.40 -16.66
CA LYS A 851 -8.50 55.62 -17.42
C LYS A 851 -8.53 54.11 -17.13
N SER A 852 -9.15 53.75 -16.01
CA SER A 852 -10.35 52.91 -15.96
C SER A 852 -10.66 52.57 -14.50
N ASP A 853 -11.88 52.85 -14.09
CA ASP A 853 -12.40 52.59 -12.75
C ASP A 853 -12.36 51.10 -12.35
N SER A 854 -12.39 50.86 -11.03
CA SER A 854 -12.68 49.60 -10.33
C SER A 854 -11.60 48.49 -10.23
N PHE A 855 -10.32 48.80 -9.98
CA PHE A 855 -9.33 47.73 -9.66
C PHE A 855 -8.28 48.03 -8.56
N SER A 856 -8.45 49.08 -7.74
CA SER A 856 -7.40 49.47 -6.77
C SER A 856 -7.55 48.91 -5.35
N GLY A 857 -8.73 48.46 -4.93
CA GLY A 857 -8.95 47.94 -3.56
C GLY A 857 -8.34 46.56 -3.31
N LEU A 858 -8.45 45.65 -4.29
CA LEU A 858 -8.04 44.25 -4.14
C LEU A 858 -6.52 44.09 -4.04
N SER A 859 -5.75 44.86 -4.82
CA SER A 859 -4.28 44.78 -4.79
C SER A 859 -3.68 45.26 -3.47
N LEU A 860 -4.33 46.22 -2.79
CA LEU A 860 -3.89 46.73 -1.50
C LEU A 860 -4.24 45.75 -0.38
N LEU A 861 -5.39 45.07 -0.47
CA LEU A 861 -5.83 44.04 0.48
C LEU A 861 -5.00 42.74 0.33
N GLU A 862 -4.70 42.31 -0.89
CA GLU A 862 -3.80 41.16 -1.14
C GLU A 862 -2.37 41.44 -0.69
N LEU A 863 -1.86 42.67 -0.90
CA LEU A 863 -0.54 43.07 -0.41
C LEU A 863 -0.50 43.11 1.12
N THR A 864 -1.50 43.70 1.79
CA THR A 864 -1.53 43.76 3.26
C THR A 864 -1.73 42.39 3.90
N LEU A 865 -2.59 41.53 3.34
CA LEU A 865 -2.78 40.17 3.85
C LEU A 865 -1.52 39.31 3.64
N SER A 866 -0.90 39.37 2.45
CA SER A 866 0.31 38.58 2.18
C SER A 866 1.52 38.99 3.04
N GLU A 867 1.64 40.28 3.38
CA GLU A 867 2.72 40.81 4.23
C GLU A 867 2.51 40.45 5.72
N ILE A 868 1.25 40.35 6.16
CA ILE A 868 0.88 39.84 7.49
C ILE A 868 1.17 38.34 7.60
N PHE A 869 0.90 37.55 6.55
CA PHE A 869 1.12 36.10 6.55
C PHE A 869 2.59 35.67 6.40
N ALA A 870 3.41 36.42 5.65
CA ALA A 870 4.80 36.06 5.37
C ALA A 870 5.76 36.19 6.57
N LYS A 871 5.35 36.86 7.65
CA LYS A 871 6.25 37.18 8.78
C LYS A 871 6.14 36.22 9.98
N ARG A 872 5.24 35.21 9.95
CA ARG A 872 4.79 34.51 11.17
C ARG A 872 4.92 32.98 11.21
N THR A 873 5.59 32.31 10.27
CA THR A 873 5.57 30.82 10.23
C THR A 873 6.96 30.18 10.12
N THR A 874 7.58 29.83 11.26
CA THR A 874 8.51 28.69 11.35
C THR A 874 8.48 28.02 12.73
N ASN A 875 8.29 26.69 12.71
CA ASN A 875 8.48 25.68 13.77
C ASN A 875 7.41 25.54 14.87
N GLN A 876 6.50 24.57 14.71
CA GLN A 876 6.35 23.37 15.56
C GLN A 876 5.15 22.54 15.10
N GLU A 877 5.33 21.23 14.98
CA GLU A 877 4.27 20.24 14.82
C GLU A 877 3.90 19.70 16.21
N ASP A 878 2.61 19.76 16.60
CA ASP A 878 1.82 18.56 16.95
C ASP A 878 0.38 18.86 17.42
N THR A 879 -0.54 18.09 16.81
CA THR A 879 -1.90 17.59 17.18
C THR A 879 -2.90 18.40 18.03
N PHE A 880 -4.10 18.62 17.45
CA PHE A 880 -5.40 18.30 18.10
C PHE A 880 -6.52 18.15 17.05
N ASP A 881 -7.09 16.95 16.91
CA ASP A 881 -8.24 16.62 16.04
C ASP A 881 -9.30 15.93 16.91
N PHE A 882 -10.31 16.64 17.39
CA PHE A 882 -11.58 16.04 17.81
C PHE A 882 -12.68 17.09 18.00
N GLN A 883 -13.56 17.28 17.01
CA GLN A 883 -15.01 17.54 17.19
C GLN A 883 -15.81 17.86 15.91
N ILE A 884 -15.19 18.03 14.73
CA ILE A 884 -15.94 18.40 13.50
C ILE A 884 -16.52 17.17 12.74
N MET A 885 -16.35 15.95 13.26
CA MET A 885 -16.63 14.71 12.51
C MET A 885 -18.13 14.31 12.41
N GLN A 886 -19.06 15.15 12.86
CA GLN A 886 -20.48 14.79 12.96
C GLN A 886 -21.38 15.22 11.78
N GLU A 887 -20.88 15.90 10.74
CA GLU A 887 -21.67 16.29 9.56
C GLU A 887 -21.25 15.59 8.24
N ILE A 888 -20.77 14.34 8.31
CA ILE A 888 -20.29 13.54 7.15
C ILE A 888 -21.37 12.59 6.57
N ASP A 889 -22.65 12.77 6.90
CA ASP A 889 -23.72 11.89 6.38
C ASP A 889 -23.98 12.06 4.87
N GLN A 890 -23.62 13.20 4.26
CA GLN A 890 -23.71 13.36 2.79
C GLN A 890 -22.59 12.64 2.01
N SER A 891 -21.54 12.16 2.67
CA SER A 891 -20.44 11.44 2.00
C SER A 891 -20.77 10.00 1.62
N PHE A 892 -21.82 9.41 2.20
CA PHE A 892 -22.16 8.00 1.98
C PHE A 892 -22.59 7.74 0.53
N ALA A 893 -23.46 8.59 -0.03
CA ALA A 893 -23.88 8.49 -1.43
C ALA A 893 -22.67 8.67 -2.38
N PHE A 894 -21.78 9.59 -2.07
CA PHE A 894 -20.57 9.86 -2.86
C PHE A 894 -19.58 8.68 -2.82
N ASN A 895 -19.37 8.08 -1.64
CA ASN A 895 -18.53 6.89 -1.45
C ASN A 895 -19.17 5.63 -2.05
N PHE A 896 -20.50 5.54 -2.07
CA PHE A 896 -21.24 4.49 -2.76
C PHE A 896 -21.03 4.55 -4.27
N PHE A 897 -21.20 5.72 -4.90
CA PHE A 897 -20.93 5.90 -6.35
C PHE A 897 -19.45 5.68 -6.70
N ARG A 898 -18.52 6.09 -5.83
CA ARG A 898 -17.07 5.82 -5.96
C ARG A 898 -16.78 4.31 -6.02
N SER A 899 -17.42 3.53 -5.16
CA SER A 899 -17.21 2.08 -5.05
C SER A 899 -17.92 1.28 -6.15
N PHE A 900 -19.05 1.79 -6.64
CA PHE A 900 -19.90 1.09 -7.62
C PHE A 900 -19.53 1.38 -9.08
N SER A 901 -18.81 2.48 -9.37
CA SER A 901 -18.47 2.88 -10.74
C SER A 901 -17.70 1.82 -11.56
N PRO A 902 -16.72 1.05 -11.03
CA PRO A 902 -16.04 0.02 -11.83
C PRO A 902 -16.96 -1.15 -12.18
N ILE A 903 -17.87 -1.51 -11.27
CA ILE A 903 -18.88 -2.56 -11.46
C ILE A 903 -19.92 -2.12 -12.49
N ALA A 904 -20.41 -0.89 -12.40
CA ALA A 904 -21.34 -0.31 -13.38
C ALA A 904 -20.71 -0.25 -14.78
N ILE A 905 -19.45 0.16 -14.91
CA ILE A 905 -18.71 0.15 -16.18
C ILE A 905 -18.55 -1.27 -16.73
N GLY A 906 -18.26 -2.25 -15.86
CA GLY A 906 -18.25 -3.67 -16.21
C GLY A 906 -19.60 -4.14 -16.77
N CYS A 907 -20.70 -3.85 -16.07
CA CYS A 907 -22.07 -4.17 -16.49
C CYS A 907 -22.49 -3.47 -17.78
N ILE A 908 -22.02 -2.26 -18.05
CA ILE A 908 -22.30 -1.48 -19.28
C ILE A 908 -21.48 -1.98 -20.48
N SER A 909 -20.29 -2.54 -20.24
CA SER A 909 -19.42 -3.08 -21.30
C SER A 909 -19.83 -4.46 -21.82
N LEU A 910 -20.54 -5.25 -21.01
CA LEU A 910 -20.94 -6.63 -21.32
C LEU A 910 -21.95 -6.72 -22.50
N PRO A 911 -23.01 -5.88 -22.59
CA PRO A 911 -23.93 -5.88 -23.74
C PRO A 911 -23.25 -5.55 -25.07
N ALA A 912 -22.22 -4.69 -25.05
CA ALA A 912 -21.47 -4.35 -26.26
C ALA A 912 -20.65 -5.55 -26.78
N LEU A 913 -20.10 -6.37 -25.88
CA LEU A 913 -19.45 -7.64 -26.23
C LEU A 913 -20.44 -8.65 -26.81
N ILE A 914 -21.64 -8.75 -26.23
CA ILE A 914 -22.71 -9.65 -26.71
C ILE A 914 -23.18 -9.25 -28.12
N LEU A 915 -23.41 -7.96 -28.37
CA LEU A 915 -23.80 -7.45 -29.68
C LEU A 915 -22.69 -7.64 -30.73
N MET A 916 -21.42 -7.49 -30.33
CA MET A 916 -20.28 -7.76 -31.20
C MET A 916 -20.21 -9.25 -31.57
N ALA A 917 -20.42 -10.15 -30.61
CA ALA A 917 -20.49 -11.59 -30.86
C ALA A 917 -21.64 -11.96 -31.82
N SER A 918 -22.82 -11.36 -31.63
CA SER A 918 -23.98 -11.55 -32.52
C SER A 918 -23.72 -11.06 -33.95
N ALA A 919 -23.09 -9.89 -34.12
CA ALA A 919 -22.73 -9.37 -35.43
C ALA A 919 -21.73 -10.26 -36.18
N ILE A 920 -20.78 -10.89 -35.46
CA ILE A 920 -19.83 -11.85 -36.06
C ILE A 920 -20.58 -13.08 -36.57
N ILE A 921 -21.53 -13.61 -35.81
CA ILE A 921 -22.33 -14.78 -36.19
C ILE A 921 -23.13 -14.47 -37.47
N HIS A 922 -23.79 -13.31 -37.55
CA HIS A 922 -24.55 -12.92 -38.73
C HIS A 922 -23.68 -12.70 -39.98
N VAL A 923 -22.49 -12.11 -39.83
CA VAL A 923 -21.53 -11.96 -40.95
C VAL A 923 -21.06 -13.33 -41.44
N LYS A 924 -20.86 -14.28 -40.52
CA LYS A 924 -20.50 -15.66 -40.87
C LYS A 924 -21.62 -16.35 -41.67
N GLU A 925 -22.87 -16.23 -41.22
CA GLU A 925 -24.04 -16.76 -41.96
C GLU A 925 -24.18 -16.13 -43.35
N SER A 926 -24.04 -14.81 -43.45
CA SER A 926 -24.11 -14.09 -44.73
C SER A 926 -23.00 -14.54 -45.70
N PHE A 927 -21.79 -14.80 -45.18
CA PHE A 927 -20.67 -15.30 -45.97
C PHE A 927 -20.90 -16.75 -46.43
N CYS A 928 -21.43 -17.63 -45.57
CA CYS A 928 -21.81 -18.98 -45.96
C CYS A 928 -22.88 -18.97 -47.05
N ASN A 929 -23.93 -18.15 -46.89
CA ASN A 929 -25.00 -18.00 -47.89
C ASN A 929 -24.47 -17.46 -49.23
N TYR A 930 -23.45 -16.60 -49.20
CA TYR A 930 -22.76 -16.15 -50.41
C TYR A 930 -21.99 -17.29 -51.08
N LEU A 931 -21.21 -18.07 -50.33
CA LEU A 931 -20.44 -19.20 -50.86
C LEU A 931 -21.32 -20.29 -51.50
N ILE A 932 -22.49 -20.56 -50.91
CA ILE A 932 -23.47 -21.53 -51.44
C ILE A 932 -24.02 -21.08 -52.80
N ARG A 933 -24.10 -19.76 -53.05
CA ARG A 933 -24.65 -19.19 -54.29
C ARG A 933 -23.60 -18.99 -55.39
N VAL A 934 -22.32 -19.28 -55.13
CA VAL A 934 -21.26 -19.16 -56.15
C VAL A 934 -21.47 -20.22 -57.21
N SER A 935 -21.58 -19.79 -58.47
CA SER A 935 -21.87 -20.71 -59.58
C SER A 935 -20.69 -21.66 -59.87
N ASN A 936 -20.98 -22.87 -60.37
CA ASN A 936 -19.95 -23.84 -60.78
C ASN A 936 -18.97 -23.28 -61.84
N GLU A 937 -19.39 -22.31 -62.64
CA GLU A 937 -18.52 -21.64 -63.62
C GLU A 937 -17.53 -20.66 -62.96
N GLU A 938 -17.96 -19.93 -61.94
CA GLU A 938 -17.11 -19.02 -61.17
C GLU A 938 -16.06 -19.80 -60.37
N MET A 939 -16.44 -20.94 -59.80
CA MET A 939 -15.49 -21.85 -59.13
C MET A 939 -14.45 -22.42 -60.12
N LYS A 940 -14.86 -22.81 -61.33
CA LYS A 940 -13.93 -23.27 -62.39
C LYS A 940 -13.02 -22.14 -62.90
N LYS A 941 -13.50 -20.90 -62.97
CA LYS A 941 -12.67 -19.74 -63.32
C LYS A 941 -11.68 -19.42 -62.21
N ALA A 942 -12.11 -19.42 -60.94
CA ALA A 942 -11.26 -19.15 -59.79
C ALA A 942 -10.15 -20.21 -59.62
N SER A 943 -10.45 -21.49 -59.83
CA SER A 943 -9.44 -22.56 -59.75
C SER A 943 -8.40 -22.46 -60.87
N LYS A 944 -8.82 -22.20 -62.11
CA LYS A 944 -7.91 -21.93 -63.24
C LYS A 944 -7.05 -20.69 -62.99
N PHE A 945 -7.61 -19.66 -62.38
CA PHE A 945 -6.89 -18.44 -62.03
C PHE A 945 -5.86 -18.65 -60.92
N LEU A 946 -6.17 -19.44 -59.89
CA LEU A 946 -5.24 -19.80 -58.83
C LEU A 946 -4.07 -20.66 -59.35
N ILE A 947 -4.35 -21.65 -60.20
CA ILE A 947 -3.33 -22.51 -60.83
C ILE A 947 -2.40 -21.68 -61.73
N ALA A 948 -2.92 -20.67 -62.44
CA ALA A 948 -2.11 -19.80 -63.29
C ALA A 948 -1.24 -18.80 -62.49
N LYS A 949 -1.65 -18.44 -61.27
CA LYS A 949 -1.06 -17.33 -60.49
C LYS A 949 -0.01 -17.75 -59.45
N GLU A 950 0.23 -19.04 -59.24
CA GLU A 950 1.43 -19.52 -58.51
C GLU A 950 2.75 -19.02 -59.15
N SER A 951 2.71 -18.45 -60.35
CA SER A 951 3.90 -18.03 -61.09
C SER A 951 4.40 -16.59 -60.89
N LYS A 952 3.65 -15.63 -60.31
CA LYS A 952 4.15 -14.29 -59.86
C LYS A 952 3.03 -13.33 -59.40
N GLY A 953 3.07 -12.90 -58.12
CA GLY A 953 2.49 -11.62 -57.66
C GLY A 953 1.31 -11.68 -56.66
N PRO A 954 1.12 -10.63 -55.83
CA PRO A 954 0.17 -10.61 -54.71
C PRO A 954 -1.30 -10.71 -55.17
N VAL A 955 -2.10 -11.37 -54.32
CA VAL A 955 -3.51 -11.70 -54.56
C VAL A 955 -4.40 -10.45 -54.38
N PRO A 956 -5.34 -10.15 -55.29
CA PRO A 956 -6.31 -9.08 -55.09
C PRO A 956 -7.33 -9.58 -54.06
N THR A 957 -7.41 -8.92 -52.91
CA THR A 957 -8.44 -9.21 -51.92
C THR A 957 -9.80 -8.79 -52.46
N ALA A 958 -10.73 -9.73 -52.61
CA ALA A 958 -12.13 -9.43 -52.90
C ALA A 958 -12.70 -8.56 -51.76
N ARG A 959 -12.97 -7.29 -52.04
CA ARG A 959 -13.62 -6.37 -51.09
C ARG A 959 -15.13 -6.60 -51.17
N MET A 960 -15.71 -7.30 -50.19
CA MET A 960 -17.14 -7.24 -49.96
C MET A 960 -17.50 -5.86 -49.41
N ASN A 961 -18.31 -5.10 -50.15
CA ASN A 961 -18.88 -3.83 -49.72
C ASN A 961 -20.03 -4.08 -48.73
N THR A 962 -19.72 -4.33 -47.47
CA THR A 962 -20.71 -4.44 -46.38
C THR A 962 -21.11 -3.06 -45.86
N HIS A 963 -21.74 -2.24 -46.72
CA HIS A 963 -22.10 -0.86 -46.37
C HIS A 963 -23.31 -0.73 -45.42
N SER A 964 -24.14 -1.76 -45.25
CA SER A 964 -25.45 -1.62 -44.58
C SER A 964 -25.43 -1.73 -43.04
N TYR A 965 -24.57 -2.56 -42.43
CA TYR A 965 -24.69 -2.91 -41.00
C TYR A 965 -23.67 -2.24 -40.08
N ARG A 966 -22.87 -1.31 -40.60
CA ARG A 966 -21.82 -0.59 -39.85
C ARG A 966 -22.39 0.40 -38.82
N ASN A 967 -23.64 0.83 -38.99
CA ASN A 967 -24.20 1.97 -38.27
C ASN A 967 -24.76 1.60 -36.89
N LEU A 968 -25.37 0.42 -36.71
CA LEU A 968 -26.13 0.15 -35.47
C LEU A 968 -25.23 -0.05 -34.24
N SER A 969 -24.11 -0.76 -34.37
CA SER A 969 -23.14 -0.91 -33.27
C SER A 969 -22.41 0.40 -32.98
N TRP A 970 -22.14 1.20 -34.01
CA TRP A 970 -21.52 2.51 -33.85
C TRP A 970 -22.46 3.49 -33.13
N ILE A 971 -23.75 3.50 -33.48
CA ILE A 971 -24.79 4.31 -32.82
C ILE A 971 -24.92 3.94 -31.34
N TRP A 972 -24.96 2.64 -30.99
CA TRP A 972 -25.01 2.23 -29.58
C TRP A 972 -23.75 2.60 -28.79
N ASN A 973 -22.56 2.54 -29.40
CA ASN A 973 -21.33 3.01 -28.76
C ASN A 973 -21.32 4.54 -28.60
N MET A 974 -21.89 5.29 -29.55
CA MET A 974 -22.12 6.74 -29.45
C MET A 974 -23.08 7.08 -28.32
N ILE A 975 -24.21 6.38 -28.21
CA ILE A 975 -25.17 6.55 -27.12
C ILE A 975 -24.52 6.27 -25.76
N MET A 976 -23.75 5.19 -25.63
CA MET A 976 -23.05 4.88 -24.37
C MET A 976 -21.97 5.90 -24.03
N ALA A 977 -21.22 6.39 -25.03
CA ALA A 977 -20.26 7.48 -24.82
C ALA A 977 -20.96 8.76 -24.36
N ILE A 978 -22.11 9.09 -24.96
CA ILE A 978 -22.94 10.23 -24.55
C ILE A 978 -23.44 10.04 -23.11
N ILE A 979 -23.91 8.86 -22.71
CA ILE A 979 -24.35 8.60 -21.32
C ILE A 979 -23.20 8.78 -20.33
N VAL A 980 -22.00 8.28 -20.65
CA VAL A 980 -20.82 8.45 -19.79
C VAL A 980 -20.40 9.92 -19.72
N ILE A 981 -20.42 10.65 -20.83
CA ILE A 981 -20.16 12.09 -20.87
C ILE A 981 -21.21 12.86 -20.07
N VAL A 982 -22.49 12.51 -20.17
CA VAL A 982 -23.57 13.13 -19.39
C VAL A 982 -23.39 12.85 -17.91
N LEU A 983 -23.06 11.62 -17.50
CA LEU A 983 -22.76 11.31 -16.09
C LEU A 983 -21.53 12.08 -15.60
N PHE A 984 -20.50 12.23 -16.43
CA PHE A 984 -19.31 13.01 -16.10
C PHE A 984 -19.62 14.50 -15.98
N ILE A 985 -20.45 15.04 -16.87
CA ILE A 985 -20.95 16.42 -16.80
C ILE A 985 -21.79 16.60 -15.55
N VAL A 986 -22.74 15.71 -15.25
CA VAL A 986 -23.57 15.80 -14.03
C VAL A 986 -22.72 15.72 -12.78
N GLN A 987 -21.74 14.82 -12.72
CA GLN A 987 -20.83 14.70 -11.56
C GLN A 987 -19.91 15.92 -11.44
N SER A 988 -19.41 16.45 -12.56
CA SER A 988 -18.60 17.69 -12.56
C SER A 988 -19.44 18.91 -12.20
N PHE A 989 -20.69 18.96 -12.66
CA PHE A 989 -21.64 20.03 -12.35
C PHE A 989 -22.06 19.98 -10.88
N TYR A 990 -22.29 18.78 -10.32
CA TYR A 990 -22.57 18.60 -8.90
C TYR A 990 -21.36 19.01 -8.04
N GLY A 991 -20.15 18.68 -8.48
CA GLY A 991 -18.91 19.15 -7.85
C GLY A 991 -18.75 20.68 -7.93
N LEU A 992 -19.11 21.30 -9.06
CA LEU A 992 -19.08 22.75 -9.25
C LEU A 992 -20.16 23.48 -8.43
N VAL A 993 -21.36 22.93 -8.33
CA VAL A 993 -22.46 23.49 -7.54
C VAL A 993 -22.08 23.50 -6.05
N ASN A 994 -21.54 22.39 -5.52
CA ASN A 994 -21.16 22.31 -4.10
C ASN A 994 -19.81 23.01 -3.77
N TYR A 995 -18.98 23.31 -4.77
CA TYR A 995 -17.70 24.03 -4.56
C TYR A 995 -17.94 25.47 -4.11
N ASN A 996 -18.91 26.15 -4.72
CA ASN A 996 -19.23 27.52 -4.37
C ASN A 996 -19.75 27.61 -2.93
N ASP A 997 -20.62 26.68 -2.53
CA ASP A 997 -21.16 26.66 -1.17
C ASP A 997 -20.05 26.52 -0.13
N HIS A 998 -19.09 25.59 -0.31
CA HIS A 998 -17.97 25.43 0.62
C HIS A 998 -17.01 26.62 0.64
N LEU A 999 -16.75 27.26 -0.50
CA LEU A 999 -15.91 28.46 -0.57
C LEU A 999 -16.55 29.61 0.21
N ILE A 1000 -17.87 29.79 0.05
CA ILE A 1000 -18.65 30.83 0.72
C ILE A 1000 -18.69 30.59 2.25
N ILE A 1001 -18.92 29.35 2.72
CA ILE A 1001 -18.86 29.01 4.17
C ILE A 1001 -17.49 29.38 4.74
N THR A 1002 -16.43 29.02 4.02
CA THR A 1002 -15.04 29.25 4.45
C THR A 1002 -14.75 30.75 4.54
N GLN A 1003 -15.17 31.54 3.55
CA GLN A 1003 -14.99 32.99 3.53
C GLN A 1003 -15.78 33.68 4.67
N HIS A 1004 -17.03 33.30 4.91
CA HIS A 1004 -17.81 33.87 6.02
C HIS A 1004 -17.23 33.52 7.39
N THR A 1005 -16.66 32.32 7.54
CA THR A 1005 -16.00 31.91 8.78
C THR A 1005 -14.74 32.74 9.00
N ILE A 1006 -13.93 32.96 7.96
CA ILE A 1006 -12.74 33.82 8.02
C ILE A 1006 -13.11 35.26 8.39
N PHE A 1007 -14.12 35.86 7.74
CA PHE A 1007 -14.55 37.22 8.06
C PHE A 1007 -15.13 37.36 9.46
N SER A 1008 -15.87 36.35 9.95
CA SER A 1008 -16.40 36.36 11.32
C SER A 1008 -15.27 36.26 12.36
N ILE A 1009 -14.22 35.48 12.09
CA ILE A 1009 -13.02 35.41 12.94
C ILE A 1009 -12.29 36.76 12.96
N LEU A 1010 -12.08 37.38 11.79
CA LEU A 1010 -11.45 38.71 11.68
C LEU A 1010 -12.24 39.81 12.38
N GLN A 1011 -13.57 39.77 12.26
CA GLN A 1011 -14.46 40.73 12.93
C GLN A 1011 -14.33 40.62 14.45
N ARG A 1012 -14.28 39.38 14.98
CA ARG A 1012 -14.07 39.13 16.41
C ARG A 1012 -12.71 39.65 16.88
N SER A 1013 -11.63 39.37 16.15
CA SER A 1013 -10.28 39.82 16.55
C SER A 1013 -10.15 41.35 16.53
N LEU A 1014 -10.73 42.03 15.54
CA LEU A 1014 -10.67 43.50 15.43
C LEU A 1014 -11.44 44.21 16.55
N ILE A 1015 -12.56 43.65 16.99
CA ILE A 1015 -13.31 44.19 18.13
C ILE A 1015 -12.47 44.19 19.40
N TYR A 1016 -11.70 43.12 19.62
CA TYR A 1016 -10.82 43.02 20.77
C TYR A 1016 -9.70 44.07 20.71
N GLU A 1017 -9.07 44.23 19.54
CA GLU A 1017 -8.02 45.25 19.35
C GLU A 1017 -8.57 46.66 19.53
N LEU A 1018 -9.76 46.94 18.99
CA LEU A 1018 -10.46 48.20 19.17
C LEU A 1018 -10.77 48.52 20.63
N ALA A 1019 -11.24 47.53 21.38
CA ALA A 1019 -11.50 47.68 22.80
C ALA A 1019 -10.23 48.07 23.57
N ARG A 1020 -9.16 47.31 23.35
CA ARG A 1020 -7.85 47.51 23.98
C ARG A 1020 -7.30 48.90 23.66
N ASP A 1021 -7.30 49.28 22.40
CA ASP A 1021 -6.66 50.53 21.96
C ASP A 1021 -7.51 51.75 22.37
N THR A 1022 -8.84 51.59 22.50
CA THR A 1022 -9.73 52.60 23.07
C THR A 1022 -9.48 52.78 24.57
N LEU A 1023 -9.34 51.70 25.33
CA LEU A 1023 -8.97 51.75 26.75
C LEU A 1023 -7.62 52.43 26.95
N TYR A 1024 -6.62 52.11 26.12
CA TYR A 1024 -5.33 52.79 26.15
C TYR A 1024 -5.45 54.27 25.80
N SER A 1025 -6.30 54.62 24.84
CA SER A 1025 -6.53 56.02 24.48
C SER A 1025 -7.12 56.82 25.64
N VAL A 1026 -8.11 56.29 26.36
CA VAL A 1026 -8.65 56.94 27.57
C VAL A 1026 -7.58 57.04 28.66
N PHE A 1027 -6.84 55.96 28.89
CA PHE A 1027 -5.78 55.92 29.89
C PHE A 1027 -4.73 57.00 29.63
N PHE A 1028 -4.20 57.10 28.41
CA PHE A 1028 -3.21 58.10 28.05
C PHE A 1028 -3.78 59.52 28.05
N TYR A 1029 -5.04 59.70 27.66
CA TYR A 1029 -5.72 61.00 27.74
C TYR A 1029 -5.80 61.52 29.18
N GLN A 1030 -6.19 60.67 30.13
CA GLN A 1030 -6.24 61.03 31.55
C GLN A 1030 -4.84 61.35 32.09
N LEU A 1031 -3.84 60.53 31.73
CA LEU A 1031 -2.45 60.77 32.13
C LEU A 1031 -1.90 62.12 31.64
N GLU A 1032 -2.28 62.53 30.43
CA GLU A 1032 -1.81 63.78 29.82
C GLU A 1032 -2.53 65.01 30.39
N ASN A 1033 -3.83 64.93 30.65
CA ASN A 1033 -4.64 66.10 31.06
C ASN A 1033 -4.75 66.29 32.57
N GLU A 1034 -4.78 65.22 33.37
CA GLU A 1034 -4.80 65.33 34.82
C GLU A 1034 -3.43 65.70 35.39
N GLY A 1035 -2.38 65.60 34.55
CA GLY A 1035 -1.02 66.04 34.83
C GLY A 1035 -0.37 65.23 35.95
N PHE A 1036 0.68 64.47 35.63
CA PHE A 1036 1.58 63.96 36.67
C PHE A 1036 2.34 65.13 37.33
N HIS A 1037 1.71 65.83 38.27
CA HIS A 1037 2.38 66.77 39.16
C HIS A 1037 3.19 65.98 40.19
N THR A 1038 4.32 65.44 39.75
CA THR A 1038 5.36 64.97 40.66
C THR A 1038 6.04 66.20 41.28
N SER A 1039 6.10 66.25 42.61
CA SER A 1039 6.73 67.36 43.34
C SER A 1039 8.26 67.42 43.20
N GLU A 1040 8.87 66.50 42.46
CA GLU A 1040 10.32 66.45 42.24
C GLU A 1040 10.64 66.01 40.80
N GLY A 1041 10.94 67.01 39.95
CA GLY A 1041 11.73 66.83 38.73
C GLY A 1041 10.95 66.53 37.45
N HIS A 1042 11.07 67.42 36.46
CA HIS A 1042 10.63 67.20 35.09
C HIS A 1042 11.21 65.90 34.53
N ILE A 1043 10.36 64.90 34.29
CA ILE A 1043 10.69 63.76 33.43
C ILE A 1043 10.85 64.34 32.03
N ASN A 1044 12.08 64.32 31.51
CA ASN A 1044 12.36 64.75 30.14
C ASN A 1044 11.54 63.87 29.19
N ASN A 1045 10.70 64.53 28.39
CA ASN A 1045 9.84 63.98 27.36
C ASN A 1045 10.59 63.06 26.38
N SER A 1046 10.71 61.77 26.71
CA SER A 1046 10.69 60.74 25.67
C SER A 1046 9.23 60.58 25.25
N PRO A 1047 8.91 60.47 23.95
CA PRO A 1047 7.55 60.31 23.48
C PRO A 1047 7.07 58.91 23.88
N ILE A 1048 6.55 58.79 25.11
CA ILE A 1048 5.54 57.78 25.41
C ILE A 1048 4.49 57.99 24.32
N SER A 1049 4.26 56.98 23.49
CA SER A 1049 3.41 57.00 22.29
C SER A 1049 2.26 57.98 22.52
N SER A 1050 2.33 59.12 21.83
CA SER A 1050 1.38 60.21 22.05
C SER A 1050 -0.03 59.64 21.89
N TYR A 1051 -0.94 60.05 22.76
CA TYR A 1051 -2.37 59.74 22.66
C TYR A 1051 -2.88 59.78 21.20
N ASP A 1052 -2.39 60.73 20.39
CA ASP A 1052 -2.62 60.85 18.94
C ASP A 1052 -2.35 59.59 18.09
N VAL A 1053 -1.41 58.72 18.47
CA VAL A 1053 -1.05 57.50 17.72
C VAL A 1053 -2.09 56.41 17.96
N ASN A 1054 -2.43 56.15 19.23
CA ASN A 1054 -3.46 55.18 19.58
C ASN A 1054 -4.84 55.66 19.11
N PHE A 1055 -5.08 56.97 19.17
CA PHE A 1055 -6.29 57.59 18.64
C PHE A 1055 -6.46 57.30 17.14
N LYS A 1056 -5.42 57.58 16.34
CA LYS A 1056 -5.44 57.29 14.89
C LYS A 1056 -5.56 55.80 14.57
N GLN A 1057 -5.00 54.95 15.42
CA GLN A 1057 -5.10 53.49 15.28
C GLN A 1057 -6.55 53.01 15.51
N VAL A 1058 -7.21 53.48 16.58
CA VAL A 1058 -8.63 53.19 16.84
C VAL A 1058 -9.52 53.66 15.69
N GLU A 1059 -9.28 54.87 15.16
CA GLU A 1059 -10.03 55.38 14.00
C GLU A 1059 -9.85 54.50 12.75
N TYR A 1060 -8.61 54.04 12.51
CA TYR A 1060 -8.29 53.16 11.39
C TYR A 1060 -8.94 51.78 11.54
N ASP A 1061 -8.84 51.16 12.70
CA ASP A 1061 -9.41 49.84 12.97
C ASP A 1061 -10.94 49.88 12.98
N LEU A 1062 -11.56 50.98 13.43
CA LEU A 1062 -13.01 51.21 13.35
C LEU A 1062 -13.46 51.24 11.89
N LYS A 1063 -12.68 51.87 11.03
CA LYS A 1063 -12.96 51.94 9.59
C LYS A 1063 -12.81 50.59 8.91
N ILE A 1064 -11.82 49.77 9.29
CA ILE A 1064 -11.70 48.39 8.80
C ILE A 1064 -12.89 47.56 9.26
N TYR A 1065 -13.24 47.65 10.54
CA TYR A 1065 -14.38 46.95 11.11
C TYR A 1065 -15.68 47.31 10.37
N GLU A 1066 -15.92 48.61 10.13
CA GLU A 1066 -17.06 49.09 9.34
C GLU A 1066 -17.07 48.56 7.91
N THR A 1067 -15.89 48.48 7.30
CA THR A 1067 -15.76 47.96 5.94
C THR A 1067 -16.08 46.46 5.91
N LEU A 1068 -15.60 45.68 6.89
CA LEU A 1068 -15.92 44.26 7.01
C LEU A 1068 -17.40 44.02 7.29
N GLU A 1069 -18.01 44.82 8.17
CA GLU A 1069 -19.43 44.76 8.48
C GLU A 1069 -20.28 45.07 7.23
N LEU A 1070 -19.95 46.13 6.49
CA LEU A 1070 -20.58 46.45 5.20
C LEU A 1070 -20.40 45.34 4.16
N LEU A 1071 -19.20 44.77 4.04
CA LEU A 1071 -18.92 43.66 3.10
C LEU A 1071 -19.74 42.40 3.43
N MET A 1072 -19.98 42.15 4.71
CA MET A 1072 -20.79 41.02 5.15
C MET A 1072 -22.30 41.27 5.02
N GLU A 1073 -22.78 42.48 5.31
CA GLU A 1073 -24.20 42.85 5.26
C GLU A 1073 -24.68 43.09 3.82
N GLU A 1074 -23.95 43.89 3.05
CA GLU A 1074 -24.33 44.25 1.68
C GLU A 1074 -23.86 43.22 0.65
N GLY A 1075 -22.97 42.30 1.05
CA GLY A 1075 -22.25 41.43 0.11
C GLY A 1075 -21.38 42.27 -0.83
N TYR A 1076 -20.54 41.62 -1.63
CA TYR A 1076 -19.78 42.32 -2.67
C TYR A 1076 -20.43 42.01 -4.03
N ASP A 1077 -20.86 43.06 -4.74
CA ASP A 1077 -21.69 42.97 -5.96
C ASP A 1077 -21.07 42.16 -7.11
N ASP A 1078 -19.76 41.88 -7.08
CA ASP A 1078 -19.06 41.05 -8.08
C ASP A 1078 -19.19 39.52 -7.86
N HIS A 1079 -20.24 39.04 -7.19
CA HIS A 1079 -20.53 37.61 -6.95
C HIS A 1079 -19.51 36.82 -6.09
N LEU A 1080 -18.52 37.49 -5.49
CA LEU A 1080 -17.45 36.82 -4.74
C LEU A 1080 -17.78 36.58 -3.25
N ILE A 1081 -18.63 37.43 -2.65
CA ILE A 1081 -19.07 37.29 -1.25
C ILE A 1081 -20.58 37.56 -1.22
N PRO A 1082 -21.43 36.53 -1.07
CA PRO A 1082 -22.88 36.75 -0.98
C PRO A 1082 -23.27 37.43 0.35
N ARG A 1083 -24.43 38.08 0.36
CA ARG A 1083 -25.05 38.65 1.58
C ARG A 1083 -25.34 37.55 2.59
N ILE A 1084 -25.14 37.86 3.86
CA ILE A 1084 -25.40 36.91 4.96
C ILE A 1084 -26.89 36.57 5.11
N ASN A 1085 -27.80 37.52 4.90
CA ASN A 1085 -29.22 37.30 5.19
C ASN A 1085 -29.83 36.21 4.27
N ASN A 1086 -30.33 35.13 4.89
CA ASN A 1086 -30.87 33.89 4.29
C ASN A 1086 -29.81 32.85 3.85
N TYR A 1087 -28.56 32.95 4.33
CA TYR A 1087 -27.52 31.99 3.95
C TYR A 1087 -27.67 30.65 4.69
N ASN A 1088 -27.92 30.72 6.00
CA ASN A 1088 -28.15 29.55 6.82
C ASN A 1088 -29.00 29.95 8.03
N ASP A 1089 -30.23 29.45 8.06
CA ASP A 1089 -31.22 29.76 9.10
C ASP A 1089 -30.67 29.59 10.53
N LYS A 1090 -29.70 28.70 10.76
CA LYS A 1090 -29.07 28.50 12.08
C LYS A 1090 -28.04 29.55 12.44
N ILE A 1091 -27.24 30.01 11.46
CA ILE A 1091 -26.25 31.08 11.68
C ILE A 1091 -26.97 32.41 11.84
N ASP A 1092 -28.01 32.62 11.02
CA ASP A 1092 -28.88 33.79 11.07
C ASP A 1092 -29.67 33.81 12.40
N GLU A 1093 -30.19 32.66 12.85
CA GLU A 1093 -30.76 32.50 14.18
C GLU A 1093 -29.77 32.86 15.30
N PHE A 1094 -28.51 32.43 15.24
CA PHE A 1094 -27.52 32.82 16.25
C PHE A 1094 -27.18 34.32 16.23
N LYS A 1095 -27.13 34.93 15.05
CA LYS A 1095 -26.79 36.36 14.89
C LYS A 1095 -27.95 37.30 15.20
N GLU A 1096 -29.18 36.88 14.94
CA GLU A 1096 -30.37 37.73 14.99
C GLU A 1096 -31.32 37.42 16.16
N ASN A 1097 -31.42 36.17 16.64
CA ASN A 1097 -32.38 35.84 17.70
C ASN A 1097 -31.88 36.28 19.08
N GLU A 1098 -32.65 37.16 19.72
CA GLU A 1098 -32.48 37.55 21.12
C GLU A 1098 -32.83 36.37 22.04
N LYS A 1099 -31.94 36.04 22.99
CA LYS A 1099 -32.03 34.79 23.73
C LYS A 1099 -32.97 34.82 24.94
N CYS A 1100 -33.55 35.96 25.35
CA CYS A 1100 -34.30 36.04 26.62
C CYS A 1100 -35.43 37.09 26.63
N THR A 1101 -36.48 36.81 27.43
CA THR A 1101 -37.60 37.75 27.68
C THR A 1101 -37.48 38.55 28.98
N LEU A 1102 -36.64 38.15 29.95
CA LEU A 1102 -36.27 38.94 31.14
C LEU A 1102 -35.05 38.32 31.84
N ALA A 1103 -33.88 38.96 31.76
CA ALA A 1103 -32.68 38.62 32.55
C ALA A 1103 -32.01 39.88 33.11
N SER A 1104 -31.23 39.73 34.18
CA SER A 1104 -30.71 40.81 35.03
C SER A 1104 -29.54 41.62 34.43
N LYS A 1105 -28.96 41.21 33.30
CA LYS A 1105 -27.91 41.93 32.59
C LYS A 1105 -28.28 42.07 31.10
N PHE A 1106 -28.55 43.31 30.67
CA PHE A 1106 -29.14 43.64 29.37
C PHE A 1106 -28.35 43.11 28.14
N TYR A 1107 -27.02 43.13 28.19
CA TYR A 1107 -26.16 42.71 27.08
C TYR A 1107 -26.22 41.20 26.78
N GLN A 1108 -26.50 40.35 27.79
CA GLN A 1108 -26.65 38.91 27.61
C GLN A 1108 -27.93 38.54 26.83
N CYS A 1109 -28.86 39.48 26.69
CA CYS A 1109 -30.11 39.31 25.96
C CYS A 1109 -30.00 39.76 24.50
N LEU A 1110 -28.99 40.57 24.15
CA LEU A 1110 -28.83 41.10 22.80
C LEU A 1110 -28.38 39.99 21.86
N SER A 1111 -28.89 40.02 20.62
CA SER A 1111 -28.34 39.20 19.55
C SER A 1111 -26.89 39.58 19.31
N PHE A 1112 -26.08 38.67 18.77
CA PHE A 1112 -24.65 38.92 18.57
C PHE A 1112 -24.40 40.22 17.78
N ASN A 1113 -25.17 40.48 16.71
CA ASN A 1113 -25.04 41.71 15.94
C ASN A 1113 -25.42 42.97 16.74
N ARG A 1114 -26.47 42.92 17.59
CA ARG A 1114 -26.85 44.05 18.45
C ARG A 1114 -25.81 44.31 19.53
N LEU A 1115 -25.19 43.26 20.07
CA LEU A 1115 -24.08 43.36 21.01
C LEU A 1115 -22.88 44.05 20.36
N LEU A 1116 -22.47 43.61 19.17
CA LEU A 1116 -21.34 44.22 18.45
C LEU A 1116 -21.63 45.67 18.04
N SER A 1117 -22.85 45.98 17.60
CA SER A 1117 -23.25 47.34 17.24
C SER A 1117 -23.27 48.26 18.47
N TYR A 1118 -23.78 47.78 19.61
CA TYR A 1118 -23.71 48.49 20.88
C TYR A 1118 -22.26 48.75 21.28
N PHE A 1119 -21.40 47.73 21.20
CA PHE A 1119 -19.99 47.81 21.52
C PHE A 1119 -19.24 48.83 20.65
N LYS A 1120 -19.45 48.77 19.34
CA LYS A 1120 -18.92 49.73 18.36
C LYS A 1120 -19.35 51.17 18.68
N ASN A 1121 -20.62 51.38 19.02
CA ASN A 1121 -21.11 52.72 19.36
C ASN A 1121 -20.51 53.25 20.67
N GLN A 1122 -20.33 52.39 21.67
CA GLN A 1122 -19.62 52.74 22.90
C GLN A 1122 -18.16 53.13 22.62
N ILE A 1123 -17.44 52.34 21.81
CA ILE A 1123 -16.08 52.68 21.39
C ILE A 1123 -16.06 54.04 20.69
N LYS A 1124 -16.98 54.31 19.76
CA LYS A 1124 -17.05 55.61 19.07
C LYS A 1124 -17.32 56.78 20.01
N GLU A 1125 -18.20 56.59 20.99
CA GLU A 1125 -18.54 57.62 21.97
C GLU A 1125 -17.34 57.95 22.86
N ILE A 1126 -16.67 56.90 23.37
CA ILE A 1126 -15.43 57.00 24.14
C ILE A 1126 -14.32 57.65 23.29
N HIS A 1127 -14.19 57.23 22.04
CA HIS A 1127 -13.20 57.76 21.12
C HIS A 1127 -13.44 59.24 20.78
N HIS A 1128 -14.69 59.68 20.55
CA HIS A 1128 -14.98 61.07 20.23
C HIS A 1128 -14.91 62.01 21.44
N SER A 1129 -15.15 61.51 22.65
CA SER A 1129 -15.19 62.33 23.87
C SER A 1129 -14.45 61.67 25.04
N PRO A 1130 -13.15 61.33 24.92
CA PRO A 1130 -12.44 60.56 25.95
C PRO A 1130 -12.33 61.30 27.28
N GLN A 1131 -12.41 62.63 27.25
CA GLN A 1131 -12.49 63.49 28.44
C GLN A 1131 -13.71 63.28 29.33
N LEU A 1132 -14.77 62.65 28.82
CA LEU A 1132 -15.99 62.38 29.59
C LEU A 1132 -15.92 61.05 30.34
N PHE A 1133 -14.93 60.21 30.02
CA PHE A 1133 -14.81 58.86 30.57
C PHE A 1133 -13.56 58.79 31.46
N SER A 1134 -13.75 58.42 32.72
CA SER A 1134 -12.65 58.01 33.59
C SER A 1134 -12.49 56.50 33.51
N ILE A 1135 -11.29 55.96 33.74
CA ILE A 1135 -11.08 54.48 33.84
C ILE A 1135 -12.02 53.83 34.87
N GLU A 1136 -12.49 54.58 35.86
CA GLU A 1136 -13.43 54.15 36.88
C GLU A 1136 -14.92 54.30 36.47
N SER A 1137 -15.20 54.79 35.27
CA SER A 1137 -16.58 54.97 34.82
C SER A 1137 -17.24 53.61 34.55
N ASP A 1138 -18.52 53.51 34.91
CA ASP A 1138 -19.30 52.28 34.74
C ASP A 1138 -19.34 51.85 33.26
N GLU A 1139 -19.25 52.78 32.31
CA GLU A 1139 -19.20 52.49 30.87
C GLU A 1139 -17.92 51.76 30.46
N ILE A 1140 -16.76 52.11 31.03
CA ILE A 1140 -15.48 51.43 30.75
C ILE A 1140 -15.45 50.04 31.39
N LEU A 1141 -15.95 49.91 32.61
CA LEU A 1141 -16.11 48.61 33.26
C LEU A 1141 -17.08 47.71 32.49
N TYR A 1142 -18.15 48.28 31.94
CA TYR A 1142 -19.10 47.56 31.09
C TYR A 1142 -18.49 47.15 29.74
N LEU A 1143 -17.65 47.99 29.15
CA LEU A 1143 -16.89 47.66 27.94
C LEU A 1143 -16.00 46.42 28.19
N ILE A 1144 -15.31 46.39 29.33
CA ILE A 1144 -14.47 45.25 29.73
C ILE A 1144 -15.32 43.99 29.97
N ASP A 1145 -16.47 44.13 30.63
CA ASP A 1145 -17.42 43.04 30.87
C ASP A 1145 -18.06 42.48 29.60
N ILE A 1146 -18.13 43.24 28.49
CA ILE A 1146 -18.62 42.77 27.18
C ILE A 1146 -17.51 42.05 26.38
N VAL A 1147 -16.26 42.47 26.54
CA VAL A 1147 -15.11 41.84 25.87
C VAL A 1147 -14.82 40.46 26.44
N ASN A 1148 -14.99 40.31 27.75
CA ASN A 1148 -14.90 39.02 28.47
C ASN A 1148 -16.09 38.12 28.16
#